data_AF-A0AAD0XI17-F1
#
_entry.id   AF-A0AAD0XI17-F1
#
_cell.length_a   1.000
_cell.length_b   1.000
_cell.length_c   1.000
_cell.angle_alpha   90.00
_cell.angle_beta   90.00
_cell.angle_gamma   90.00
#
_symmetry.space_group_name_H-M   'P 1'
#
loop_
_entity.id
_entity.type
_entity.pdbx_description
1 polymer ?
#
loop_
_entity_poly.entity_id
_entity_poly.type
_entity_poly.pdbx_seq_one_letter_code
_entity_poly.pdbx_strand_id
1 'polypeptide(L)'
;MRGNMNSSSNSAKKGDRVAPPLLQSSQMLCKAAELADRNTAALDTPSKSVAGPGANLVNSMKAVAGGSAPASCRQKLWVSIFFDGTGNNMDADVPTNEHSNVVRLYRAAWEDDPAVGRYRIYVPGIGTYFKEIGDNGGSMTGLGMGAMGQARLDWAAKTLEDRIAPHLARAANPSNAIDEINVAVFGFSRGATEARAFIRDFIKQKCSQSGNSLKLKNGGWPVRIRFMGLFDTVASVGLPMSANNAAFVRNDRLTVGNVLRRSMQAIPATLRAVDLAFGEPGADPSPGTADGHSAWADDLRIPAAVELCVHFIAAHEIRNSFPVDSVFYKGQRPANCREMIYPGVHSDVGGGYRPGEEGKSGLAKSRKSGPSQSSLMISQFPLRGMYDQALAAGVPLRPQSAWKPETKEDFDLDPDLMQLLKHYLDTAGWGGIPMGLLINKHMSLYFAWRFAKIRRQRGGDKSELQRISGNESVFEQESQGLSSEVERLRDQYYEANGNVSRAQQNYQNSLMSGYGSRTPDPQSKQYLDQLNAAQKVRDAAKDAYLSKKAQLDTMPSIGKLSKNMAELDAQLVSDAEDIRKACVDDPAKRAKLRPHYKVLLEAYENEFIRKQGLRDELIFDFFEHHVHESLADFYQDMTLPSDPRVIYFGGDEKYKYAVNLPRPDENAAQAA
;
A
#
# COMPACT_ATOMS: atom_id res chain seq x y z
N MET A 1 -45.54 -60.80 12.20
CA MET A 1 -44.37 -61.71 12.15
C MET A 1 -43.62 -61.47 10.85
N ARG A 2 -42.28 -61.38 10.93
CA ARG A 2 -41.26 -61.77 9.93
C ARG A 2 -41.56 -61.50 8.43
N GLY A 3 -40.82 -60.53 7.87
CA GLY A 3 -39.69 -60.80 6.97
C GLY A 3 -39.92 -61.20 5.51
N ASN A 4 -39.34 -60.37 4.62
CA ASN A 4 -38.68 -60.67 3.32
C ASN A 4 -39.52 -61.30 2.17
N MET A 5 -39.37 -60.96 0.89
CA MET A 5 -38.30 -60.29 0.14
C MET A 5 -38.82 -59.87 -1.26
N ASN A 6 -38.21 -58.81 -1.81
CA ASN A 6 -37.94 -58.50 -3.23
C ASN A 6 -39.06 -58.25 -4.25
N SER A 7 -39.17 -56.98 -4.67
CA SER A 7 -38.71 -56.57 -6.01
C SER A 7 -38.26 -55.09 -6.03
N SER A 8 -37.21 -54.84 -6.82
CA SER A 8 -36.48 -53.60 -7.15
C SER A 8 -37.38 -52.44 -7.64
N SER A 9 -37.08 -51.15 -7.44
CA SER A 9 -35.80 -50.46 -7.65
C SER A 9 -35.70 -49.08 -6.95
N ASN A 10 -34.57 -48.92 -6.25
CA ASN A 10 -33.76 -47.77 -5.84
C ASN A 10 -34.34 -46.36 -5.60
N SER A 11 -34.15 -45.93 -4.35
CA SER A 11 -33.85 -44.57 -3.91
C SER A 11 -32.34 -44.35 -3.69
N ALA A 12 -31.95 -43.08 -3.73
CA ALA A 12 -30.83 -42.42 -3.04
C ALA A 12 -29.43 -42.27 -3.72
N LYS A 13 -28.88 -41.05 -3.49
CA LYS A 13 -27.47 -40.64 -3.27
C LYS A 13 -26.73 -39.84 -4.37
N LYS A 14 -26.30 -38.63 -3.97
CA LYS A 14 -24.90 -38.20 -3.74
C LYS A 14 -23.83 -38.64 -4.77
N GLY A 15 -23.18 -37.66 -5.43
CA GLY A 15 -21.79 -37.76 -5.88
C GLY A 15 -21.55 -37.84 -7.40
N ASP A 16 -20.91 -36.80 -7.92
CA ASP A 16 -19.90 -36.74 -9.00
C ASP A 16 -20.01 -37.64 -10.25
N ARG A 17 -19.82 -37.03 -11.43
CA ARG A 17 -18.61 -37.26 -12.26
C ARG A 17 -18.47 -36.34 -13.49
N VAL A 18 -17.41 -35.53 -13.42
CA VAL A 18 -16.47 -35.12 -14.48
C VAL A 18 -16.94 -34.06 -15.50
N ALA A 19 -16.88 -32.80 -15.08
CA ALA A 19 -16.22 -31.79 -15.91
C ALA A 19 -14.72 -31.78 -15.50
N PRO A 20 -13.77 -31.84 -16.45
CA PRO A 20 -12.35 -31.82 -16.10
C PRO A 20 -11.99 -30.51 -15.38
N PRO A 21 -11.06 -30.54 -14.42
CA PRO A 21 -10.59 -29.34 -13.75
C PRO A 21 -9.80 -28.50 -14.75
N LEU A 22 -10.45 -27.51 -15.36
CA LEU A 22 -9.73 -26.44 -16.03
C LEU A 22 -9.31 -25.45 -14.96
N LEU A 23 -8.10 -25.68 -14.44
CA LEU A 23 -7.23 -24.70 -13.79
C LEU A 23 -7.34 -23.35 -14.54
N GLN A 24 -8.22 -22.46 -14.09
CA GLN A 24 -8.30 -21.09 -14.56
C GLN A 24 -7.15 -20.32 -13.89
N SER A 25 -6.02 -20.36 -14.59
CA SER A 25 -4.72 -19.92 -14.09
C SER A 25 -4.63 -18.41 -13.92
N SER A 26 -3.82 -17.98 -12.96
CA SER A 26 -3.22 -16.65 -12.80
C SER A 26 -2.64 -16.02 -14.08
N GLN A 27 -2.57 -16.75 -15.20
CA GLN A 27 -2.21 -16.25 -16.52
C GLN A 27 -3.14 -15.16 -17.06
N MET A 28 -4.40 -15.02 -16.61
CA MET A 28 -5.25 -13.89 -17.06
C MET A 28 -4.90 -12.57 -16.37
N LEU A 29 -4.55 -12.61 -15.08
CA LEU A 29 -3.99 -11.48 -14.34
C LEU A 29 -2.56 -11.16 -14.81
N CYS A 30 -1.77 -12.18 -15.16
CA CYS A 30 -0.47 -12.00 -15.82
C CYS A 30 -0.61 -11.52 -17.28
N LYS A 31 -1.66 -11.88 -18.01
CA LYS A 31 -1.89 -11.39 -19.39
C LYS A 31 -2.18 -9.90 -19.43
N ALA A 32 -2.80 -9.34 -18.39
CA ALA A 32 -2.88 -7.89 -18.24
C ALA A 32 -1.47 -7.25 -18.13
N ALA A 33 -0.53 -7.93 -17.45
CA ALA A 33 0.87 -7.52 -17.37
C ALA A 33 1.66 -7.77 -18.68
N GLU A 34 1.41 -8.87 -19.40
CA GLU A 34 2.03 -9.16 -20.71
C GLU A 34 1.50 -8.25 -21.84
N LEU A 35 0.27 -7.74 -21.72
CA LEU A 35 -0.33 -6.82 -22.69
C LEU A 35 0.07 -5.36 -22.44
N ALA A 36 0.50 -5.01 -21.21
CA ALA A 36 1.20 -3.74 -20.94
C ALA A 36 2.55 -3.64 -21.69
N ASP A 37 3.19 -4.77 -22.01
CA ASP A 37 4.42 -4.83 -22.83
C ASP A 37 4.16 -4.57 -24.33
N ARG A 38 2.91 -4.68 -24.82
CA ARG A 38 2.59 -4.40 -26.25
C ARG A 38 2.43 -2.92 -26.57
N ASN A 39 2.38 -2.04 -25.56
CA ASN A 39 2.05 -0.61 -25.73
C ASN A 39 3.27 0.33 -25.83
N THR A 40 4.48 -0.19 -26.04
CA THR A 40 5.64 0.63 -26.44
C THR A 40 6.04 0.43 -27.90
N ALA A 41 5.41 -0.51 -28.62
CA ALA A 41 5.83 -0.90 -29.97
C ALA A 41 5.07 -0.18 -31.10
N ALA A 42 4.21 0.79 -30.80
CA ALA A 42 3.49 1.56 -31.81
C ALA A 42 4.12 2.95 -32.04
N LEU A 43 5.45 3.02 -32.05
CA LEU A 43 6.27 4.13 -32.57
C LEU A 43 7.72 3.58 -32.64
N ASP A 44 8.01 2.68 -33.58
CA ASP A 44 9.30 2.57 -34.28
C ASP A 44 9.33 1.37 -35.25
N THR A 45 9.73 1.66 -36.49
CA THR A 45 10.03 0.72 -37.57
C THR A 45 11.26 -0.17 -37.27
N PRO A 46 11.44 -1.30 -37.98
CA PRO A 46 11.95 -2.54 -37.39
C PRO A 46 13.48 -2.54 -37.21
N SER A 47 13.93 -2.84 -36.00
CA SER A 47 15.31 -3.26 -35.74
C SER A 47 15.36 -4.72 -35.28
N LYS A 48 16.38 -5.40 -35.81
CA LYS A 48 16.61 -6.85 -35.89
C LYS A 48 16.41 -7.63 -34.58
N SER A 49 15.80 -8.80 -34.75
CA SER A 49 15.60 -9.87 -33.76
C SER A 49 16.85 -10.20 -32.94
N VAL A 50 16.74 -10.09 -31.62
CA VAL A 50 17.63 -10.76 -30.67
C VAL A 50 16.92 -12.02 -30.19
N ALA A 51 17.57 -13.16 -30.38
CA ALA A 51 17.05 -14.48 -30.04
C ALA A 51 16.75 -14.61 -28.53
N GLY A 52 15.56 -15.14 -28.20
CA GLY A 52 15.12 -15.36 -26.83
C GLY A 52 15.89 -16.46 -26.10
N PRO A 53 15.93 -16.45 -24.76
CA PRO A 53 16.62 -17.46 -23.96
C PRO A 53 15.76 -18.73 -23.83
N GLY A 54 15.62 -19.45 -24.94
CA GLY A 54 14.92 -20.73 -25.04
C GLY A 54 15.87 -21.88 -25.36
N ALA A 55 17.01 -21.98 -24.68
CA ALA A 55 17.96 -23.07 -24.90
C ALA A 55 18.92 -23.27 -23.71
N ASN A 56 18.43 -23.37 -22.47
CA ASN A 56 19.28 -23.74 -21.32
C ASN A 56 18.67 -24.80 -20.38
N LEU A 57 17.55 -25.42 -20.75
CA LEU A 57 16.98 -26.51 -19.95
C LEU A 57 17.59 -27.89 -20.30
N VAL A 58 18.14 -28.06 -21.50
CA VAL A 58 18.64 -29.37 -21.98
C VAL A 58 20.14 -29.58 -21.68
N ASN A 59 20.91 -28.50 -21.49
CA ASN A 59 22.32 -28.60 -21.07
C ASN A 59 22.50 -28.82 -19.57
N SER A 60 21.47 -28.54 -18.76
CA SER A 60 21.50 -28.73 -17.31
C SER A 60 21.30 -30.19 -16.86
N MET A 61 20.99 -31.11 -17.78
CA MET A 61 20.75 -32.54 -17.48
C MET A 61 21.88 -33.48 -17.94
N LYS A 62 22.99 -32.97 -18.49
CA LYS A 62 24.13 -33.80 -18.95
C LYS A 62 25.43 -33.64 -18.15
N ALA A 63 25.42 -32.87 -17.06
CA ALA A 63 26.56 -32.77 -16.14
C ALA A 63 26.44 -33.76 -14.96
N VAL A 64 26.25 -35.05 -15.27
CA VAL A 64 26.43 -36.15 -14.30
C VAL A 64 27.23 -37.25 -14.99
N ALA A 65 28.50 -36.97 -15.25
CA ALA A 65 29.52 -37.99 -15.46
C ALA A 65 30.92 -37.35 -15.38
N GLY A 66 31.64 -37.63 -14.29
CA GLY A 66 33.10 -37.63 -14.26
C GLY A 66 33.80 -36.33 -13.83
N GLY A 67 34.42 -36.36 -12.65
CA GLY A 67 35.46 -35.42 -12.22
C GLY A 67 35.07 -34.62 -10.97
N SER A 68 35.39 -35.15 -9.78
CA SER A 68 35.24 -34.43 -8.52
C SER A 68 36.26 -33.29 -8.42
N ALA A 69 35.91 -32.13 -8.93
CA ALA A 69 36.44 -30.88 -8.39
C ALA A 69 35.93 -30.71 -6.96
N PRO A 70 36.73 -30.17 -6.02
CA PRO A 70 36.24 -29.90 -4.66
C PRO A 70 34.98 -29.03 -4.74
N ALA A 71 33.92 -29.43 -4.05
CA ALA A 71 32.65 -28.72 -4.06
C ALA A 71 32.90 -27.24 -3.73
N SER A 72 32.65 -26.35 -4.69
CA SER A 72 32.89 -24.91 -4.50
C SER A 72 31.80 -24.35 -3.59
N CYS A 73 32.16 -23.86 -2.42
CA CYS A 73 31.26 -23.21 -1.46
C CYS A 73 30.93 -21.75 -1.84
N ARG A 74 30.86 -21.45 -3.13
CA ARG A 74 30.56 -20.11 -3.65
C ARG A 74 29.15 -19.69 -3.22
N GLN A 75 28.99 -18.40 -2.98
CA GLN A 75 27.82 -17.85 -2.31
C GLN A 75 27.00 -16.99 -3.28
N LYS A 76 25.69 -17.21 -3.32
CA LYS A 76 24.71 -16.30 -3.94
C LYS A 76 23.78 -15.80 -2.86
N LEU A 77 23.89 -14.51 -2.53
CA LEU A 77 23.11 -13.94 -1.44
C LEU A 77 21.79 -13.42 -1.98
N TRP A 78 20.75 -13.49 -1.15
CA TRP A 78 19.44 -12.91 -1.39
C TRP A 78 18.98 -12.15 -0.15
N VAL A 79 18.67 -10.87 -0.33
CA VAL A 79 18.06 -10.03 0.71
C VAL A 79 16.78 -9.42 0.15
N SER A 80 15.66 -9.77 0.76
CA SER A 80 14.34 -9.19 0.44
C SER A 80 13.89 -8.27 1.56
N ILE A 81 13.56 -7.01 1.25
CA ILE A 81 13.16 -5.99 2.24
C ILE A 81 11.72 -5.57 1.97
N PHE A 82 10.92 -5.44 3.04
CA PHE A 82 9.49 -5.22 3.00
C PHE A 82 9.13 -4.00 3.85
N PHE A 83 8.90 -2.85 3.21
CA PHE A 83 8.57 -1.57 3.85
C PHE A 83 7.06 -1.36 3.90
N ASP A 84 6.46 -1.40 5.08
CA ASP A 84 5.00 -1.34 5.22
C ASP A 84 4.42 0.08 5.08
N GLY A 85 3.10 0.17 4.86
CA GLY A 85 2.37 1.42 4.70
C GLY A 85 2.24 2.25 5.97
N THR A 86 1.90 3.53 5.84
CA THR A 86 1.69 4.39 7.03
C THR A 86 0.56 3.84 7.88
N GLY A 87 0.80 3.70 9.19
CA GLY A 87 -0.18 3.10 10.10
C GLY A 87 -0.24 1.58 10.09
N ASN A 88 0.49 0.88 9.20
CA ASN A 88 0.52 -0.58 9.16
C ASN A 88 1.63 -1.19 10.02
N ASN A 89 1.29 -2.26 10.74
CA ASN A 89 2.22 -3.00 11.58
C ASN A 89 1.80 -4.47 11.68
N MET A 90 2.60 -5.38 11.13
CA MET A 90 2.37 -6.84 11.16
C MET A 90 1.90 -7.39 12.53
N ASP A 91 2.53 -7.00 13.63
CA ASP A 91 2.20 -7.55 14.95
C ASP A 91 0.88 -6.99 15.51
N ALA A 92 0.49 -5.80 15.04
CA ALA A 92 -0.79 -5.19 15.37
C ALA A 92 -1.93 -5.68 14.48
N ASP A 93 -1.67 -5.84 13.17
CA ASP A 93 -2.70 -5.96 12.14
C ASP A 93 -3.07 -7.43 11.79
N VAL A 94 -2.13 -8.37 11.97
CA VAL A 94 -2.38 -9.80 11.67
C VAL A 94 -3.53 -10.39 12.51
N PRO A 95 -3.65 -10.12 13.82
CA PRO A 95 -4.71 -10.68 14.65
C PRO A 95 -6.13 -10.35 14.18
N THR A 96 -6.30 -9.24 13.46
CA THR A 96 -7.58 -8.66 13.01
C THR A 96 -7.80 -8.81 11.49
N ASN A 97 -6.85 -9.42 10.78
CA ASN A 97 -6.80 -9.58 9.32
C ASN A 97 -6.76 -8.27 8.54
N GLU A 98 -6.25 -7.20 9.14
CA GLU A 98 -6.10 -5.89 8.49
C GLU A 98 -4.67 -5.67 7.96
N HIS A 99 -3.80 -6.69 8.03
CA HIS A 99 -2.42 -6.59 7.58
C HIS A 99 -2.30 -6.38 6.06
N SER A 100 -1.32 -5.56 5.68
CA SER A 100 -1.09 -5.14 4.30
C SER A 100 -0.59 -6.28 3.39
N ASN A 101 -0.61 -6.01 2.09
CA ASN A 101 0.00 -6.88 1.08
C ASN A 101 1.52 -7.00 1.23
N VAL A 102 2.19 -6.01 1.84
CA VAL A 102 3.62 -6.10 2.17
C VAL A 102 3.85 -7.19 3.21
N VAL A 103 3.02 -7.24 4.26
CA VAL A 103 3.06 -8.30 5.29
C VAL A 103 2.72 -9.67 4.69
N ARG A 104 1.71 -9.74 3.81
CA ARG A 104 1.34 -11.00 3.13
C ARG A 104 2.47 -11.53 2.25
N LEU A 105 3.17 -10.65 1.51
CA LEU A 105 4.38 -11.02 0.74
C LEU A 105 5.55 -11.42 1.65
N TYR A 106 5.77 -10.72 2.78
CA TYR A 106 6.77 -11.10 3.76
C TYR A 106 6.51 -12.51 4.32
N ARG A 107 5.25 -12.82 4.67
CA ARG A 107 4.82 -14.14 5.13
C ARG A 107 4.93 -15.22 4.04
N ALA A 108 4.77 -14.85 2.78
CA ALA A 108 5.02 -15.74 1.64
C ALA A 108 6.51 -15.95 1.34
N ALA A 109 7.41 -15.06 1.77
CA ALA A 109 8.84 -15.21 1.61
C ALA A 109 9.41 -16.38 2.42
N TRP A 110 10.44 -17.05 1.90
CA TRP A 110 11.18 -18.04 2.69
C TRP A 110 11.82 -17.39 3.93
N GLU A 111 11.91 -18.15 5.03
CA GLU A 111 12.61 -17.70 6.24
C GLU A 111 14.09 -17.45 5.96
N ASP A 112 14.71 -16.68 6.86
CA ASP A 112 16.15 -16.53 6.95
C ASP A 112 16.84 -17.90 6.98
N ASP A 113 17.84 -18.06 6.12
CA ASP A 113 18.69 -19.23 6.07
C ASP A 113 20.14 -18.78 5.78
N PRO A 114 20.95 -18.53 6.83
CA PRO A 114 22.34 -18.11 6.69
C PRO A 114 23.24 -19.13 5.98
N ALA A 115 22.83 -20.41 5.92
CA ALA A 115 23.63 -21.43 5.25
C ALA A 115 23.60 -21.24 3.72
N VAL A 116 22.47 -20.80 3.19
CA VAL A 116 22.32 -20.47 1.75
C VAL A 116 22.35 -18.97 1.47
N GLY A 117 22.55 -18.13 2.49
CA GLY A 117 22.67 -16.66 2.35
C GLY A 117 21.37 -15.97 1.96
N ARG A 118 20.23 -16.46 2.46
CA ARG A 118 18.90 -15.91 2.21
C ARG A 118 18.38 -15.18 3.45
N TYR A 119 17.87 -13.97 3.26
CA TYR A 119 17.37 -13.11 4.32
C TYR A 119 16.10 -12.37 3.91
N ARG A 120 15.17 -12.20 4.87
CA ARG A 120 14.01 -11.32 4.76
C ARG A 120 14.03 -10.27 5.88
N ILE A 121 13.74 -9.02 5.53
CA ILE A 121 13.71 -7.89 6.47
C ILE A 121 12.35 -7.22 6.36
N TYR A 122 11.60 -7.21 7.45
CA TYR A 122 10.35 -6.46 7.56
C TYR A 122 10.61 -5.14 8.29
N VAL A 123 10.06 -4.05 7.75
CA VAL A 123 10.16 -2.69 8.30
C VAL A 123 8.74 -2.20 8.59
N PRO A 124 8.37 -2.00 9.88
CA PRO A 124 7.05 -1.48 10.24
C PRO A 124 6.76 -0.12 9.62
N GLY A 125 5.50 0.10 9.29
CA GLY A 125 5.01 1.31 8.68
C GLY A 125 5.30 2.57 9.49
N ILE A 126 5.44 3.71 8.81
CA ILE A 126 5.60 5.01 9.47
C ILE A 126 4.41 5.30 10.39
N GLY A 127 4.71 5.84 11.57
CA GLY A 127 3.69 6.22 12.56
C GLY A 127 3.21 5.05 13.43
N THR A 128 3.77 3.85 13.28
CA THR A 128 3.49 2.70 14.17
C THR A 128 4.63 2.41 15.12
N TYR A 129 4.36 1.57 16.13
CA TYR A 129 5.36 1.16 17.10
C TYR A 129 6.52 0.42 16.42
N PHE A 130 7.75 0.90 16.64
CA PHE A 130 8.97 0.26 16.16
C PHE A 130 10.07 0.37 17.22
N LYS A 131 10.19 -0.68 18.02
CA LYS A 131 11.06 -0.77 19.21
C LYS A 131 12.52 -0.47 18.91
N GLU A 132 13.05 -1.03 17.83
CA GLU A 132 14.47 -1.03 17.47
C GLU A 132 15.00 0.36 17.16
N ILE A 133 14.12 1.27 16.75
CA ILE A 133 14.45 2.68 16.46
C ILE A 133 13.86 3.65 17.49
N GLY A 134 13.18 3.13 18.53
CA GLY A 134 12.57 3.92 19.58
C GLY A 134 11.32 4.71 19.16
N ASP A 135 10.68 4.34 18.05
CA ASP A 135 9.40 4.94 17.63
C ASP A 135 8.26 4.33 18.45
N ASN A 136 7.59 5.13 19.28
CA ASN A 136 6.48 4.64 20.09
C ASN A 136 5.17 4.48 19.30
N GLY A 137 5.10 4.99 18.05
CA GLY A 137 3.89 5.00 17.24
C GLY A 137 2.83 6.03 17.67
N GLY A 138 1.83 6.25 16.82
CA GLY A 138 0.67 7.13 17.07
C GLY A 138 0.96 8.62 17.07
N SER A 139 2.13 9.06 16.59
CA SER A 139 2.47 10.49 16.52
C SER A 139 1.86 11.15 15.29
N MET A 140 1.32 12.37 15.45
CA MET A 140 0.75 13.15 14.34
C MET A 140 1.81 13.50 13.28
N THR A 141 3.05 13.77 13.71
CA THR A 141 4.18 14.04 12.79
C THR A 141 4.64 12.77 12.06
N GLY A 142 4.55 11.60 12.67
CA GLY A 142 4.74 10.32 11.98
C GLY A 142 3.65 10.08 10.96
N LEU A 143 2.40 9.98 11.42
CA LEU A 143 1.23 9.66 10.59
C LEU A 143 0.94 10.72 9.51
N GLY A 144 1.27 11.99 9.72
CA GLY A 144 0.95 13.08 8.78
C GLY A 144 2.13 13.64 7.97
N MET A 145 3.37 13.53 8.46
CA MET A 145 4.53 14.20 7.86
C MET A 145 5.73 13.28 7.56
N GLY A 146 5.60 11.97 7.77
CA GLY A 146 6.68 11.03 7.46
C GLY A 146 7.84 11.04 8.46
N ALA A 147 7.63 11.52 9.70
CA ALA A 147 8.67 11.49 10.73
C ALA A 147 9.13 10.05 11.00
N MET A 148 10.42 9.88 11.35
CA MET A 148 11.08 8.58 11.56
C MET A 148 11.27 7.70 10.31
N GLY A 149 10.96 8.18 9.09
CA GLY A 149 11.27 7.46 7.85
C GLY A 149 12.77 7.26 7.62
N GLN A 150 13.60 8.29 7.83
CA GLN A 150 15.07 8.13 7.74
C GLN A 150 15.60 7.09 8.74
N ALA A 151 15.06 7.05 9.97
CA ALA A 151 15.46 6.05 10.96
C ALA A 151 15.11 4.61 10.52
N ARG A 152 13.99 4.42 9.81
CA ARG A 152 13.62 3.13 9.19
C ARG A 152 14.58 2.76 8.05
N LEU A 153 14.94 3.70 7.19
CA LEU A 153 15.93 3.50 6.13
C LEU A 153 17.31 3.10 6.68
N ASP A 154 17.78 3.84 7.69
CA ASP A 154 19.07 3.59 8.35
C ASP A 154 19.08 2.22 9.04
N TRP A 155 17.99 1.87 9.72
CA TRP A 155 17.83 0.56 10.35
C TRP A 155 17.80 -0.57 9.31
N ALA A 156 17.09 -0.41 8.20
CA ALA A 156 17.03 -1.41 7.14
C ALA A 156 18.41 -1.60 6.48
N ALA A 157 19.14 -0.51 6.24
CA ALA A 157 20.49 -0.55 5.66
C ALA A 157 21.47 -1.25 6.60
N LYS A 158 21.47 -0.88 7.89
CA LYS A 158 22.28 -1.55 8.91
C LYS A 158 21.93 -3.03 9.03
N THR A 159 20.64 -3.37 9.02
CA THR A 159 20.21 -4.77 9.10
C THR A 159 20.69 -5.57 7.90
N LEU A 160 20.58 -5.03 6.68
CA LEU A 160 21.14 -5.67 5.48
C LEU A 160 22.65 -5.92 5.66
N GLU A 161 23.39 -4.91 6.10
CA GLU A 161 24.85 -5.00 6.32
C GLU A 161 25.21 -6.07 7.36
N ASP A 162 24.53 -6.07 8.51
CA ASP A 162 24.72 -7.03 9.58
C ASP A 162 24.45 -8.47 9.08
N ARG A 163 23.44 -8.67 8.22
CA ARG A 163 23.12 -9.98 7.63
C ARG A 163 24.17 -10.47 6.63
N ILE A 164 24.72 -9.59 5.80
CA ILE A 164 25.71 -9.99 4.80
C ILE A 164 27.14 -10.05 5.35
N ALA A 165 27.47 -9.35 6.44
CA ALA A 165 28.82 -9.24 6.98
C ALA A 165 29.54 -10.60 7.19
N PRO A 166 28.89 -11.65 7.76
CA PRO A 166 29.51 -12.97 7.87
C PRO A 166 29.86 -13.59 6.51
N HIS A 167 29.05 -13.34 5.48
CA HIS A 167 29.30 -13.83 4.12
C HIS A 167 30.49 -13.10 3.48
N LEU A 168 30.59 -11.78 3.69
CA LEU A 168 31.71 -10.96 3.22
C LEU A 168 33.03 -11.44 3.84
N ALA A 169 33.03 -11.71 5.14
CA ALA A 169 34.20 -12.23 5.85
C ALA A 169 34.65 -13.59 5.29
N ARG A 170 33.71 -14.49 4.99
CA ARG A 170 34.03 -15.79 4.37
C ARG A 170 34.54 -15.66 2.94
N ALA A 171 34.03 -14.69 2.18
CA ALA A 171 34.38 -14.47 0.78
C ALA A 171 35.83 -14.00 0.56
N ALA A 172 36.55 -13.65 1.63
CA ALA A 172 38.00 -13.45 1.58
C ALA A 172 38.76 -14.72 1.14
N ASN A 173 38.19 -15.91 1.38
CA ASN A 173 38.70 -17.15 0.79
C ASN A 173 38.07 -17.38 -0.60
N PRO A 174 38.87 -17.52 -1.68
CA PRO A 174 38.36 -17.75 -3.04
C PRO A 174 37.42 -18.95 -3.19
N SER A 175 37.54 -19.98 -2.34
CA SER A 175 36.63 -21.14 -2.37
C SER A 175 35.20 -20.81 -1.89
N ASN A 176 35.04 -19.68 -1.18
CA ASN A 176 33.77 -19.16 -0.66
C ASN A 176 33.37 -17.82 -1.32
N ALA A 177 33.91 -17.51 -2.50
CA ALA A 177 33.66 -16.24 -3.16
C ALA A 177 32.15 -15.96 -3.32
N ILE A 178 31.76 -14.69 -3.19
CA ILE A 178 30.40 -14.24 -3.50
C ILE A 178 30.30 -14.01 -5.01
N ASP A 179 29.39 -14.74 -5.65
CA ASP A 179 29.07 -14.58 -7.07
C ASP A 179 28.19 -13.35 -7.30
N GLU A 180 27.17 -13.18 -6.46
CA GLU A 180 26.22 -12.07 -6.55
C GLU A 180 25.50 -11.84 -5.22
N ILE A 181 25.17 -10.58 -4.96
CA ILE A 181 24.27 -10.13 -3.89
C ILE A 181 22.99 -9.64 -4.55
N ASN A 182 21.92 -10.42 -4.44
CA ASN A 182 20.63 -10.09 -5.02
C ASN A 182 19.76 -9.37 -3.99
N VAL A 183 19.20 -8.23 -4.38
CA VAL A 183 18.33 -7.41 -3.54
C VAL A 183 16.95 -7.31 -4.19
N ALA A 184 15.90 -7.53 -3.41
CA ALA A 184 14.52 -7.21 -3.75
C ALA A 184 13.92 -6.30 -2.69
N VAL A 185 13.14 -5.32 -3.10
CA VAL A 185 12.41 -4.44 -2.18
C VAL A 185 10.93 -4.42 -2.53
N PHE A 186 10.11 -4.37 -1.49
CA PHE A 186 8.67 -4.20 -1.58
C PHE A 186 8.25 -3.02 -0.72
N GLY A 187 7.26 -2.26 -1.16
CA GLY A 187 6.65 -1.26 -0.30
C GLY A 187 5.25 -0.86 -0.69
N PHE A 188 4.49 -0.38 0.29
CA PHE A 188 3.14 0.19 0.12
C PHE A 188 3.11 1.61 0.67
N SER A 189 2.41 2.55 0.01
CA SER A 189 2.21 3.91 0.52
C SER A 189 3.55 4.63 0.73
N ARG A 190 3.78 5.18 1.92
CA ARG A 190 5.10 5.71 2.32
C ARG A 190 6.18 4.63 2.43
N GLY A 191 5.83 3.37 2.68
CA GLY A 191 6.77 2.25 2.56
C GLY A 191 7.24 2.05 1.12
N ALA A 192 6.42 2.33 0.10
CA ALA A 192 6.86 2.36 -1.29
C ALA A 192 7.84 3.52 -1.56
N THR A 193 7.59 4.67 -0.92
CA THR A 193 8.52 5.82 -0.91
C THR A 193 9.85 5.43 -0.24
N GLU A 194 9.81 4.76 0.92
CA GLU A 194 10.99 4.21 1.60
C GLU A 194 11.72 3.19 0.72
N ALA A 195 11.02 2.30 0.00
CA ALA A 195 11.64 1.34 -0.91
C ALA A 195 12.41 2.02 -2.07
N ARG A 196 11.85 3.10 -2.64
CA ARG A 196 12.50 3.90 -3.69
C ARG A 196 13.73 4.64 -3.13
N ALA A 197 13.54 5.34 -2.00
CA ALA A 197 14.60 6.06 -1.30
C ALA A 197 15.75 5.12 -0.87
N PHE A 198 15.41 3.96 -0.31
CA PHE A 198 16.35 2.95 0.13
C PHE A 198 17.27 2.50 -1.01
N ILE A 199 16.73 2.16 -2.18
CA ILE A 199 17.56 1.71 -3.31
C ILE A 199 18.43 2.84 -3.85
N ARG A 200 17.89 4.06 -3.99
CA ARG A 200 18.66 5.25 -4.37
C ARG A 200 19.85 5.44 -3.43
N ASP A 201 19.60 5.45 -2.12
CA ASP A 201 20.61 5.70 -1.10
C ASP A 201 21.60 4.56 -0.96
N PHE A 202 21.13 3.31 -1.03
CA PHE A 202 21.97 2.12 -1.03
C PHE A 202 22.95 2.12 -2.21
N ILE A 203 22.50 2.46 -3.42
CA ILE A 203 23.38 2.58 -4.59
C ILE A 203 24.39 3.70 -4.35
N LYS A 204 23.92 4.91 -4.01
CA LYS A 204 24.78 6.09 -3.81
C LYS A 204 25.84 5.88 -2.74
N GLN A 205 25.45 5.30 -1.60
CA GLN A 205 26.31 5.18 -0.44
C GLN A 205 27.18 3.92 -0.49
N LYS A 206 26.62 2.77 -0.89
CA LYS A 206 27.25 1.46 -0.71
C LYS A 206 27.79 0.84 -2.01
N CYS A 207 27.38 1.33 -3.18
CA CYS A 207 27.80 0.75 -4.46
C CYS A 207 28.73 1.67 -5.27
N SER A 208 29.71 1.08 -5.94
CA SER A 208 30.35 1.68 -7.12
C SER A 208 29.56 1.27 -8.36
N GLN A 209 29.22 2.23 -9.20
CA GLN A 209 28.39 2.01 -10.40
C GLN A 209 29.20 2.26 -11.67
N SER A 210 29.09 1.35 -12.63
CA SER A 210 29.62 1.51 -13.99
C SER A 210 28.54 1.10 -14.99
N GLY A 211 27.90 2.09 -15.61
CA GLY A 211 26.65 1.86 -16.37
C GLY A 211 25.56 1.32 -15.44
N ASN A 212 24.93 0.20 -15.80
CA ASN A 212 23.94 -0.49 -14.96
C ASN A 212 24.54 -1.55 -14.02
N SER A 213 25.87 -1.75 -14.06
CA SER A 213 26.54 -2.73 -13.20
C SER A 213 26.87 -2.11 -11.84
N LEU A 214 26.47 -2.79 -10.76
CA LEU A 214 26.76 -2.39 -9.39
C LEU A 214 27.75 -3.36 -8.74
N LYS A 215 28.67 -2.80 -7.96
CA LYS A 215 29.55 -3.55 -7.07
C LYS A 215 29.57 -2.90 -5.70
N LEU A 216 29.63 -3.70 -4.63
CA LEU A 216 29.76 -3.17 -3.28
C LEU A 216 31.12 -2.45 -3.15
N LYS A 217 31.12 -1.21 -2.62
CA LYS A 217 32.35 -0.42 -2.44
C LYS A 217 33.36 -1.14 -1.54
N ASN A 218 32.86 -1.78 -0.49
CA ASN A 218 33.66 -2.62 0.38
C ASN A 218 33.75 -4.03 -0.26
N GLY A 219 34.90 -4.40 -0.82
CA GLY A 219 35.18 -5.75 -1.33
C GLY A 219 34.82 -6.06 -2.79
N GLY A 220 34.10 -5.17 -3.50
CA GLY A 220 33.96 -5.23 -4.95
C GLY A 220 33.03 -6.33 -5.50
N TRP A 221 32.22 -6.96 -4.64
CA TRP A 221 31.30 -8.03 -5.05
C TRP A 221 30.11 -7.51 -5.87
N PRO A 222 29.65 -8.25 -6.91
CA PRO A 222 28.52 -7.83 -7.72
C PRO A 222 27.22 -7.71 -6.92
N VAL A 223 26.49 -6.62 -7.15
CA VAL A 223 25.17 -6.36 -6.56
C VAL A 223 24.13 -6.27 -7.68
N ARG A 224 22.97 -6.89 -7.49
CA ARG A 224 21.86 -6.87 -8.45
C ARG A 224 20.58 -6.47 -7.74
N ILE A 225 19.97 -5.36 -8.16
CA ILE A 225 18.65 -4.96 -7.68
C ILE A 225 17.61 -5.64 -8.58
N ARG A 226 17.21 -6.85 -8.19
CA ARG A 226 16.43 -7.77 -9.02
C ARG A 226 14.99 -7.33 -9.20
N PHE A 227 14.39 -6.80 -8.14
CA PHE A 227 12.96 -6.51 -8.12
C PHE A 227 12.63 -5.35 -7.19
N MET A 228 11.76 -4.45 -7.64
CA MET A 228 11.14 -3.40 -6.84
C MET A 228 9.62 -3.48 -7.02
N GLY A 229 8.92 -3.97 -5.99
CA GLY A 229 7.46 -4.11 -5.98
C GLY A 229 6.79 -3.00 -5.17
N LEU A 230 6.02 -2.13 -5.83
CA LEU A 230 5.42 -0.95 -5.22
C LEU A 230 3.89 -1.03 -5.27
N PHE A 231 3.25 -0.71 -4.16
CA PHE A 231 1.81 -0.48 -4.07
C PHE A 231 1.58 1.00 -3.77
N ASP A 232 0.91 1.67 -4.68
CA ASP A 232 0.35 3.02 -4.60
C ASP A 232 1.27 4.01 -3.86
N THR A 233 2.42 4.32 -4.47
CA THR A 233 3.46 5.15 -3.84
C THR A 233 2.91 6.52 -3.47
N VAL A 234 3.01 6.90 -2.20
CA VAL A 234 2.64 8.21 -1.68
C VAL A 234 3.82 8.75 -0.87
N ALA A 235 4.41 9.87 -1.31
CA ALA A 235 5.49 10.51 -0.57
C ALA A 235 4.97 11.17 0.72
N SER A 236 4.29 12.31 0.60
CA SER A 236 3.70 13.08 1.72
C SER A 236 4.63 13.21 2.95
N VAL A 237 5.91 13.47 2.69
CA VAL A 237 6.96 13.72 3.69
C VAL A 237 7.19 15.22 3.82
N GLY A 238 7.24 15.70 5.07
CA GLY A 238 7.23 17.13 5.35
C GLY A 238 5.80 17.68 5.30
N LEU A 239 5.60 18.76 4.56
CA LEU A 239 4.26 19.31 4.36
C LEU A 239 3.55 18.53 3.24
N PRO A 240 2.46 17.79 3.54
CA PRO A 240 1.69 17.15 2.50
C PRO A 240 1.01 18.20 1.62
N MET A 241 0.70 17.83 0.38
CA MET A 241 0.06 18.74 -0.57
C MET A 241 -1.24 19.36 -0.04
N SER A 242 -2.05 18.61 0.70
CA SER A 242 -3.25 19.12 1.38
C SER A 242 -3.02 20.32 2.31
N ALA A 243 -1.79 20.53 2.79
CA ALA A 243 -1.42 21.70 3.58
C ALA A 243 -1.59 23.02 2.81
N ASN A 244 -1.53 23.00 1.47
CA ASN A 244 -1.81 24.17 0.63
C ASN A 244 -3.26 24.67 0.81
N ASN A 245 -4.18 23.77 1.16
CA ASN A 245 -5.59 24.10 1.42
C ASN A 245 -5.88 24.39 2.92
N ALA A 246 -4.96 24.01 3.82
CA ALA A 246 -5.17 24.11 5.27
C ALA A 246 -5.16 25.55 5.81
N ALA A 247 -4.57 26.52 5.09
CA ALA A 247 -4.56 27.93 5.47
C ALA A 247 -5.98 28.53 5.63
N PHE A 248 -6.99 27.88 5.08
CA PHE A 248 -8.39 28.31 5.11
C PHE A 248 -9.19 27.74 6.30
N VAL A 249 -8.54 26.97 7.19
CA VAL A 249 -9.20 26.25 8.30
C VAL A 249 -8.42 26.41 9.61
N ARG A 250 -8.60 27.55 10.30
CA ARG A 250 -8.16 27.73 11.70
C ARG A 250 -9.36 27.57 12.64
N ASN A 251 -9.65 26.35 13.13
CA ASN A 251 -10.26 26.12 14.46
C ASN A 251 -10.53 24.64 14.78
N ASP A 252 -10.21 24.21 16.00
CA ASP A 252 -10.23 22.83 16.53
C ASP A 252 -11.63 22.22 16.80
N ARG A 253 -12.68 22.64 16.11
CA ARG A 253 -14.06 22.13 16.32
C ARG A 253 -14.82 21.85 15.02
N LEU A 254 -14.22 21.02 14.17
CA LEU A 254 -14.72 20.78 12.82
C LEU A 254 -15.38 19.40 12.71
N THR A 255 -16.69 19.42 12.50
CA THR A 255 -17.43 18.29 11.92
C THR A 255 -17.44 18.44 10.41
N VAL A 256 -17.61 17.36 9.66
CA VAL A 256 -17.61 17.35 8.17
C VAL A 256 -18.59 18.37 7.60
N GLY A 257 -19.80 18.46 8.14
CA GLY A 257 -20.79 19.44 7.71
C GLY A 257 -20.42 20.88 8.06
N ASN A 258 -19.61 21.13 9.09
CA ASN A 258 -19.11 22.46 9.40
C ASN A 258 -17.94 22.85 8.49
N VAL A 259 -17.10 21.90 8.09
CA VAL A 259 -16.05 22.10 7.08
C VAL A 259 -16.70 22.38 5.74
N LEU A 260 -17.53 21.48 5.20
CA LEU A 260 -18.18 21.64 3.90
C LEU A 260 -19.08 22.90 3.84
N ARG A 261 -19.87 23.18 4.88
CA ARG A 261 -20.77 24.35 4.88
C ARG A 261 -20.07 25.70 5.10
N ARG A 262 -19.02 25.77 5.94
CA ARG A 262 -18.20 27.00 6.06
C ARG A 262 -17.29 27.18 4.85
N SER A 263 -16.77 26.09 4.31
CA SER A 263 -15.87 26.11 3.16
C SER A 263 -16.61 26.55 1.88
N MET A 264 -17.87 26.15 1.61
CA MET A 264 -18.60 26.72 0.45
C MET A 264 -18.71 28.25 0.45
N GLN A 265 -18.69 28.91 1.63
CA GLN A 265 -18.70 30.37 1.75
C GLN A 265 -17.30 31.00 1.90
N ALA A 266 -16.26 30.21 2.21
CA ALA A 266 -14.91 30.67 2.53
C ALA A 266 -13.79 30.07 1.65
N ILE A 267 -14.10 29.14 0.75
CA ILE A 267 -13.21 28.59 -0.27
C ILE A 267 -12.96 29.72 -1.28
N PRO A 268 -11.69 30.14 -1.47
CA PRO A 268 -11.34 31.06 -2.55
C PRO A 268 -11.89 30.55 -3.87
N ALA A 269 -12.37 31.44 -4.75
CA ALA A 269 -12.94 31.04 -6.04
C ALA A 269 -12.00 30.10 -6.83
N THR A 270 -10.68 30.20 -6.67
CA THR A 270 -9.69 29.33 -7.31
C THR A 270 -9.73 27.85 -6.90
N LEU A 271 -10.49 27.48 -5.85
CA LEU A 271 -10.54 26.13 -5.27
C LEU A 271 -11.95 25.51 -5.29
N ARG A 272 -12.96 26.17 -5.90
CA ARG A 272 -14.30 25.58 -6.06
C ARG A 272 -14.30 24.62 -7.24
N ALA A 273 -15.04 23.52 -7.14
CA ALA A 273 -15.16 22.53 -8.21
C ALA A 273 -15.57 23.15 -9.56
N VAL A 274 -16.51 24.10 -9.56
CA VAL A 274 -16.97 24.81 -10.76
C VAL A 274 -15.87 25.62 -11.44
N ASP A 275 -14.93 26.20 -10.68
CA ASP A 275 -13.82 26.97 -11.24
C ASP A 275 -12.69 26.04 -11.70
N LEU A 276 -12.46 24.95 -10.96
CA LEU A 276 -11.52 23.89 -11.34
C LEU A 276 -11.98 23.13 -12.59
N ALA A 277 -13.28 23.11 -12.90
CA ALA A 277 -13.84 22.34 -14.01
C ALA A 277 -13.47 22.86 -15.41
N PHE A 278 -13.13 24.15 -15.53
CA PHE A 278 -12.90 24.84 -16.80
C PHE A 278 -11.51 25.48 -16.85
N GLY A 279 -11.00 25.69 -18.07
CA GLY A 279 -9.74 26.41 -18.32
C GLY A 279 -8.65 25.52 -18.90
N GLU A 280 -7.42 26.02 -18.91
CA GLU A 280 -6.25 25.22 -19.29
C GLU A 280 -6.22 23.97 -18.42
N PRO A 281 -6.07 22.77 -19.00
CA PRO A 281 -6.12 21.59 -18.18
C PRO A 281 -4.90 21.63 -17.21
N GLY A 282 -5.13 21.29 -15.94
CA GLY A 282 -4.11 21.37 -14.88
C GLY A 282 -4.39 22.27 -13.70
N ALA A 283 -5.64 22.72 -13.47
CA ALA A 283 -6.01 23.30 -12.19
C ALA A 283 -5.91 22.21 -11.10
N ASP A 284 -4.78 22.25 -10.40
CA ASP A 284 -4.48 21.47 -9.21
C ASP A 284 -5.56 21.70 -8.14
N PRO A 285 -6.22 20.65 -7.60
CA PRO A 285 -7.19 20.83 -6.51
C PRO A 285 -6.53 21.33 -5.20
N SER A 286 -5.19 21.30 -5.10
CA SER A 286 -4.45 21.84 -3.96
C SER A 286 -3.16 22.57 -4.36
N PRO A 287 -3.28 23.71 -5.07
CA PRO A 287 -2.16 24.46 -5.60
C PRO A 287 -1.34 25.13 -4.50
N GLY A 288 -0.03 24.95 -4.54
CA GLY A 288 0.89 25.62 -3.62
C GLY A 288 2.27 24.99 -3.65
N THR A 289 3.10 25.31 -2.65
CA THR A 289 4.49 24.86 -2.57
C THR A 289 4.66 23.60 -1.74
N ALA A 290 3.63 23.16 -0.99
CA ALA A 290 3.68 21.87 -0.32
C ALA A 290 3.44 20.77 -1.36
N ASP A 291 4.41 19.88 -1.54
CA ASP A 291 4.35 18.77 -2.49
C ASP A 291 4.40 17.40 -1.81
N GLY A 292 5.04 17.32 -0.64
CA GLY A 292 5.26 16.09 0.11
C GLY A 292 6.59 15.40 -0.21
N HIS A 293 7.54 16.09 -0.86
CA HIS A 293 8.81 15.53 -1.31
C HIS A 293 10.02 16.09 -0.55
N SER A 294 9.88 16.16 0.78
CA SER A 294 10.95 16.66 1.65
C SER A 294 11.82 15.55 2.24
N ALA A 295 12.96 15.95 2.80
CA ALA A 295 13.85 15.10 3.59
C ALA A 295 14.29 13.82 2.85
N TRP A 296 13.87 12.65 3.31
CA TRP A 296 14.30 11.35 2.77
C TRP A 296 13.53 10.92 1.52
N ALA A 297 12.45 11.64 1.20
CA ALA A 297 11.63 11.42 0.00
C ALA A 297 11.97 12.38 -1.14
N ASP A 298 13.16 13.00 -1.11
CA ASP A 298 13.66 13.84 -2.20
C ASP A 298 14.12 12.95 -3.39
N ASP A 299 13.67 13.22 -4.61
CA ASP A 299 14.00 12.37 -5.78
C ASP A 299 13.59 10.89 -5.64
N LEU A 300 12.37 10.60 -6.08
CA LEU A 300 11.82 9.24 -6.09
C LEU A 300 11.99 8.53 -7.43
N ARG A 301 12.86 8.99 -8.36
CA ARG A 301 13.01 8.32 -9.66
C ARG A 301 13.50 6.88 -9.48
N ILE A 302 13.01 5.97 -10.34
CA ILE A 302 13.46 4.58 -10.32
C ILE A 302 14.88 4.49 -10.92
N PRO A 303 15.89 4.03 -10.16
CA PRO A 303 17.24 3.95 -10.70
C PRO A 303 17.34 2.96 -11.87
N ALA A 304 18.11 3.31 -12.90
CA ALA A 304 18.30 2.46 -14.09
C ALA A 304 18.95 1.09 -13.80
N ALA A 305 19.58 0.95 -12.62
CA ALA A 305 20.16 -0.32 -12.16
C ALA A 305 19.12 -1.30 -11.58
N VAL A 306 17.86 -0.88 -11.39
CA VAL A 306 16.76 -1.78 -11.04
C VAL A 306 16.39 -2.61 -12.26
N GLU A 307 16.43 -3.94 -12.15
CA GLU A 307 16.17 -4.83 -13.29
C GLU A 307 14.69 -4.89 -13.67
N LEU A 308 13.82 -4.93 -12.68
CA LEU A 308 12.37 -4.87 -12.86
C LEU A 308 11.72 -4.11 -11.70
N CYS A 309 11.00 -3.04 -12.04
CA CYS A 309 10.10 -2.33 -11.13
C CYS A 309 8.66 -2.63 -11.53
N VAL A 310 7.80 -2.98 -10.58
CA VAL A 310 6.36 -3.17 -10.78
C VAL A 310 5.63 -2.26 -9.80
N HIS A 311 4.76 -1.38 -10.29
CA HIS A 311 4.03 -0.42 -9.48
C HIS A 311 2.52 -0.53 -9.74
N PHE A 312 1.74 -0.79 -8.70
CA PHE A 312 0.27 -0.87 -8.78
C PHE A 312 -0.37 0.36 -8.15
N ILE A 313 -1.25 1.03 -8.87
CA ILE A 313 -1.84 2.33 -8.49
C ILE A 313 -3.35 2.18 -8.30
N ALA A 314 -3.90 2.79 -7.27
CA ALA A 314 -5.34 2.84 -6.99
C ALA A 314 -6.09 3.76 -7.96
N ALA A 315 -7.18 3.27 -8.53
CA ALA A 315 -7.96 4.01 -9.52
C ALA A 315 -8.88 5.06 -8.91
N HIS A 316 -9.37 4.85 -7.67
CA HIS A 316 -10.44 5.64 -7.06
C HIS A 316 -9.97 6.48 -5.85
N GLU A 317 -8.66 6.50 -5.57
CA GLU A 317 -8.11 7.37 -4.54
C GLU A 317 -8.14 8.84 -5.00
N ILE A 318 -8.66 9.75 -4.19
CA ILE A 318 -8.79 11.17 -4.55
C ILE A 318 -8.23 12.13 -3.50
N ARG A 319 -7.82 11.66 -2.33
CA ARG A 319 -7.35 12.52 -1.23
C ARG A 319 -6.16 13.37 -1.65
N ASN A 320 -6.22 14.66 -1.33
CA ASN A 320 -5.13 15.61 -1.53
C ASN A 320 -3.91 15.30 -0.63
N SER A 321 -4.08 14.47 0.41
CA SER A 321 -2.95 13.95 1.19
C SER A 321 -2.29 12.70 0.60
N PHE A 322 -2.88 12.10 -0.44
CA PHE A 322 -2.44 10.85 -1.08
C PHE A 322 -2.21 11.00 -2.60
N PRO A 323 -1.45 12.03 -3.05
CA PRO A 323 -1.00 12.08 -4.43
C PRO A 323 -0.13 10.86 -4.73
N VAL A 324 -0.28 10.28 -5.93
CA VAL A 324 0.54 9.14 -6.32
C VAL A 324 1.81 9.57 -7.03
N ASP A 325 2.93 8.98 -6.64
CA ASP A 325 4.21 9.12 -7.33
C ASP A 325 4.35 8.05 -8.42
N SER A 326 4.05 8.42 -9.66
CA SER A 326 4.27 7.54 -10.82
C SER A 326 5.77 7.25 -11.03
N VAL A 327 6.06 6.13 -11.67
CA VAL A 327 7.41 5.78 -12.17
C VAL A 327 7.78 6.55 -13.45
N PHE A 328 6.81 7.20 -14.10
CA PHE A 328 7.06 8.00 -15.30
C PHE A 328 7.93 9.20 -14.95
N TYR A 329 8.80 9.57 -15.89
CA TYR A 329 9.69 10.71 -15.79
C TYR A 329 9.81 11.37 -17.17
N LYS A 330 9.69 12.70 -17.25
CA LYS A 330 9.74 13.44 -18.52
C LYS A 330 8.76 12.91 -19.59
N GLY A 331 7.56 12.51 -19.15
CA GLY A 331 6.51 11.96 -20.02
C GLY A 331 6.76 10.52 -20.49
N GLN A 332 7.83 9.85 -20.05
CA GLN A 332 8.16 8.50 -20.47
C GLN A 332 8.22 7.54 -19.28
N ARG A 333 7.75 6.31 -19.48
CA ARG A 333 7.92 5.21 -18.52
C ARG A 333 9.30 4.57 -18.76
N PRO A 334 10.17 4.43 -17.73
CA PRO A 334 11.41 3.69 -17.88
C PRO A 334 11.15 2.25 -18.36
N ALA A 335 11.99 1.73 -19.25
CA ALA A 335 11.78 0.42 -19.88
C ALA A 335 11.79 -0.76 -18.89
N ASN A 336 12.47 -0.60 -17.76
CA ASN A 336 12.51 -1.56 -16.65
C ASN A 336 11.30 -1.46 -15.71
N CYS A 337 10.36 -0.54 -15.94
CA CYS A 337 9.20 -0.33 -15.07
C CYS A 337 7.92 -0.83 -15.72
N ARG A 338 7.07 -1.52 -14.96
CA ARG A 338 5.66 -1.83 -15.25
C ARG A 338 4.79 -1.08 -14.27
N GLU A 339 3.80 -0.34 -14.76
CA GLU A 339 2.87 0.42 -13.93
C GLU A 339 1.44 0.07 -14.34
N MET A 340 0.60 -0.31 -13.37
CA MET A 340 -0.75 -0.86 -13.60
C MET A 340 -1.76 -0.18 -12.69
N ILE A 341 -2.96 0.06 -13.20
CA ILE A 341 -4.08 0.61 -12.43
C ILE A 341 -4.94 -0.54 -11.91
N TYR A 342 -5.22 -0.56 -10.62
CA TYR A 342 -6.12 -1.49 -9.96
C TYR A 342 -7.34 -0.76 -9.42
N PRO A 343 -8.54 -1.37 -9.45
CA PRO A 343 -9.71 -0.78 -8.85
C PRO A 343 -9.59 -0.70 -7.34
N GLY A 344 -10.25 0.32 -6.79
CA GLY A 344 -10.28 0.60 -5.36
C GLY A 344 -9.53 1.86 -5.00
N VAL A 345 -9.55 2.19 -3.72
CA VAL A 345 -8.79 3.29 -3.12
C VAL A 345 -7.43 2.79 -2.61
N HIS A 346 -6.66 3.64 -1.90
CA HIS A 346 -5.28 3.36 -1.50
C HIS A 346 -5.06 1.95 -0.88
N SER A 347 -5.78 1.61 0.19
CA SER A 347 -5.64 0.33 0.90
C SER A 347 -6.41 -0.82 0.26
N ASP A 348 -7.28 -0.55 -0.73
CA ASP A 348 -7.81 -1.58 -1.62
C ASP A 348 -6.72 -2.12 -2.56
N VAL A 349 -5.64 -1.38 -2.79
CA VAL A 349 -4.47 -1.86 -3.55
C VAL A 349 -3.36 -2.37 -2.64
N GLY A 350 -3.08 -1.64 -1.56
CA GLY A 350 -2.02 -2.00 -0.63
C GLY A 350 -2.35 -3.06 0.42
N GLY A 351 -3.64 -3.35 0.63
CA GLY A 351 -4.10 -3.99 1.87
C GLY A 351 -4.06 -3.00 3.05
N GLY A 352 -4.67 -3.35 4.18
CA GLY A 352 -4.77 -2.44 5.33
C GLY A 352 -6.18 -2.31 5.91
N TYR A 353 -7.21 -2.62 5.13
CA TYR A 353 -8.59 -2.55 5.59
C TYR A 353 -8.98 -3.78 6.40
N ARG A 354 -9.74 -3.53 7.46
CA ARG A 354 -10.33 -4.60 8.25
C ARG A 354 -11.57 -5.17 7.53
N PRO A 355 -11.77 -6.50 7.48
CA PRO A 355 -13.00 -7.06 6.93
C PRO A 355 -14.25 -6.50 7.63
N GLY A 356 -15.13 -5.85 6.86
CA GLY A 356 -16.31 -5.17 7.36
C GLY A 356 -16.16 -3.69 7.69
N GLU A 357 -14.96 -3.14 7.57
CA GLU A 357 -14.77 -1.69 7.60
C GLU A 357 -15.62 -1.03 6.50
N GLU A 358 -16.24 0.10 6.84
CA GLU A 358 -17.22 0.79 5.98
C GLU A 358 -18.39 -0.06 5.44
N GLY A 359 -18.66 -1.22 6.05
CA GLY A 359 -19.67 -2.16 5.55
C GLY A 359 -19.24 -2.92 4.28
N LYS A 360 -17.94 -2.97 3.98
CA LYS A 360 -17.35 -3.63 2.80
C LYS A 360 -16.69 -4.95 3.18
N SER A 361 -16.77 -5.94 2.29
CA SER A 361 -15.96 -7.17 2.34
C SER A 361 -15.96 -7.90 3.70
N GLY A 362 -17.13 -8.05 4.34
CA GLY A 362 -17.35 -8.59 5.71
C GLY A 362 -18.21 -7.62 6.54
N LEU A 363 -18.54 -7.73 7.83
CA LEU A 363 -19.19 -8.85 8.53
C LEU A 363 -20.47 -8.42 9.31
N ALA A 364 -21.64 -8.95 8.93
CA ALA A 364 -22.79 -9.08 9.83
C ALA A 364 -23.11 -10.57 10.06
N LYS A 365 -22.45 -11.18 11.06
CA LYS A 365 -22.55 -12.61 11.49
C LYS A 365 -21.95 -13.63 10.53
N SER A 366 -20.63 -13.84 10.65
CA SER A 366 -19.85 -14.82 9.87
C SER A 366 -20.46 -16.22 9.95
N ARG A 367 -20.78 -16.81 8.79
CA ARG A 367 -21.15 -18.23 8.69
C ARG A 367 -19.89 -19.06 9.01
N LYS A 368 -19.99 -20.02 9.93
CA LYS A 368 -18.93 -20.98 10.28
C LYS A 368 -18.38 -21.82 9.10
N SER A 369 -18.94 -21.67 7.89
CA SER A 369 -18.61 -22.44 6.69
C SER A 369 -18.56 -21.57 5.42
N GLY A 370 -18.20 -20.28 5.54
CA GLY A 370 -18.03 -19.35 4.42
C GLY A 370 -16.56 -19.17 3.98
N PRO A 371 -16.31 -18.38 2.91
CA PRO A 371 -14.96 -17.97 2.51
C PRO A 371 -14.20 -17.32 3.67
N SER A 372 -12.86 -17.41 3.68
CA SER A 372 -12.07 -16.60 4.63
C SER A 372 -12.43 -15.13 4.46
N GLN A 373 -12.49 -14.37 5.55
CA GLN A 373 -12.78 -12.94 5.51
C GLN A 373 -11.77 -12.20 4.62
N SER A 374 -10.50 -12.64 4.63
CA SER A 374 -9.46 -12.11 3.74
C SER A 374 -9.77 -12.32 2.25
N SER A 375 -10.45 -13.40 1.88
CA SER A 375 -10.72 -13.74 0.47
C SER A 375 -11.76 -12.84 -0.21
N LEU A 376 -12.50 -12.06 0.58
CA LEU A 376 -13.49 -11.09 0.10
C LEU A 376 -12.89 -9.70 -0.17
N MET A 377 -11.62 -9.49 0.17
CA MET A 377 -10.94 -8.21 0.03
C MET A 377 -10.39 -8.04 -1.40
N ILE A 378 -10.66 -6.91 -2.05
CA ILE A 378 -10.14 -6.65 -3.40
C ILE A 378 -8.63 -6.39 -3.43
N SER A 379 -7.99 -6.15 -2.28
CA SER A 379 -6.53 -6.06 -2.13
C SER A 379 -5.79 -7.38 -2.41
N GLN A 380 -6.50 -8.50 -2.40
CA GLN A 380 -5.95 -9.82 -2.72
C GLN A 380 -5.53 -9.98 -4.20
N PHE A 381 -6.17 -9.22 -5.10
CA PHE A 381 -5.84 -9.25 -6.52
C PHE A 381 -4.49 -8.59 -6.85
N PRO A 382 -4.21 -7.35 -6.40
CA PRO A 382 -2.88 -6.77 -6.53
C PRO A 382 -1.83 -7.57 -5.74
N LEU A 383 -2.16 -8.13 -4.58
CA LEU A 383 -1.27 -9.07 -3.87
C LEU A 383 -0.81 -10.22 -4.77
N ARG A 384 -1.76 -10.90 -5.40
CA ARG A 384 -1.46 -12.05 -6.26
C ARG A 384 -0.67 -11.64 -7.50
N GLY A 385 -1.02 -10.52 -8.11
CA GLY A 385 -0.27 -9.95 -9.23
C GLY A 385 1.19 -9.67 -8.87
N MET A 386 1.43 -9.07 -7.71
CA MET A 386 2.78 -8.74 -7.25
C MET A 386 3.59 -9.98 -6.90
N TYR A 387 2.97 -10.95 -6.24
CA TYR A 387 3.58 -12.25 -5.93
C TYR A 387 4.04 -12.98 -7.19
N ASP A 388 3.19 -13.05 -8.22
CA ASP A 388 3.52 -13.73 -9.47
C ASP A 388 4.67 -13.01 -10.21
N GLN A 389 4.69 -11.67 -10.25
CA GLN A 389 5.78 -10.88 -10.84
C GLN A 389 7.10 -11.06 -10.09
N ALA A 390 7.07 -11.02 -8.75
CA ALA A 390 8.25 -11.21 -7.91
C ALA A 390 8.83 -12.62 -8.03
N LEU A 391 7.96 -13.65 -8.03
CA LEU A 391 8.37 -15.04 -8.22
C LEU A 391 9.01 -15.24 -9.60
N ALA A 392 8.43 -14.64 -10.65
CA ALA A 392 9.00 -14.67 -12.00
C ALA A 392 10.35 -13.95 -12.10
N ALA A 393 10.58 -12.90 -11.31
CA ALA A 393 11.86 -12.21 -11.19
C ALA A 393 12.90 -12.97 -10.35
N GLY A 394 12.54 -14.15 -9.80
CA GLY A 394 13.42 -15.01 -9.02
C GLY A 394 13.54 -14.62 -7.55
N VAL A 395 12.70 -13.71 -7.05
CA VAL A 395 12.64 -13.38 -5.61
C VAL A 395 12.32 -14.67 -4.83
N PRO A 396 13.00 -14.95 -3.69
CA PRO A 396 12.83 -16.19 -2.94
C PRO A 396 11.53 -16.20 -2.13
N LEU A 397 10.40 -16.18 -2.84
CA LEU A 397 9.07 -16.44 -2.30
C LEU A 397 8.79 -17.95 -2.34
N ARG A 398 8.02 -18.44 -1.36
CA ARG A 398 7.56 -19.83 -1.35
C ARG A 398 6.61 -20.03 -2.52
N PRO A 399 6.79 -21.06 -3.38
CA PRO A 399 5.76 -21.43 -4.35
C PRO A 399 4.48 -21.86 -3.61
N GLN A 400 3.34 -21.79 -4.30
CA GLN A 400 2.03 -22.19 -3.75
C GLN A 400 2.02 -23.57 -3.08
N SER A 401 2.76 -24.53 -3.64
CA SER A 401 2.90 -25.88 -3.07
C SER A 401 3.59 -25.92 -1.70
N ALA A 402 4.32 -24.87 -1.35
CA ALA A 402 5.06 -24.73 -0.10
C ALA A 402 4.47 -23.66 0.84
N TRP A 403 3.30 -23.10 0.54
CA TRP A 403 2.62 -22.15 1.41
C TRP A 403 2.22 -22.79 2.74
N LYS A 404 2.48 -22.07 3.83
CA LYS A 404 1.95 -22.39 5.16
C LYS A 404 0.43 -22.15 5.19
N PRO A 405 -0.36 -22.77 6.09
CA PRO A 405 -1.81 -22.58 6.15
C PRO A 405 -2.23 -21.11 6.18
N GLU A 406 -1.57 -20.31 6.99
CA GLU A 406 -1.83 -18.88 7.13
C GLU A 406 -1.47 -18.09 5.85
N THR A 407 -0.47 -18.54 5.08
CA THR A 407 -0.16 -17.96 3.76
C THR A 407 -1.22 -18.34 2.73
N LYS A 408 -1.85 -19.52 2.83
CA LYS A 408 -2.95 -19.88 1.93
C LYS A 408 -4.14 -18.96 2.15
N GLU A 409 -4.52 -18.78 3.42
CA GLU A 409 -5.58 -17.84 3.80
C GLU A 409 -5.26 -16.40 3.34
N ASP A 410 -4.00 -15.97 3.46
CA ASP A 410 -3.55 -14.66 2.99
C ASP A 410 -3.70 -14.45 1.48
N PHE A 411 -3.82 -15.52 0.68
CA PHE A 411 -3.85 -15.48 -0.79
C PHE A 411 -5.13 -16.11 -1.38
N ASP A 412 -6.07 -16.51 -0.53
CA ASP A 412 -7.36 -17.04 -0.97
C ASP A 412 -8.14 -15.96 -1.71
N LEU A 413 -8.87 -16.38 -2.75
CA LEU A 413 -9.71 -15.53 -3.59
C LEU A 413 -11.10 -16.12 -3.65
N ASP A 414 -12.10 -15.28 -3.37
CA ASP A 414 -13.50 -15.67 -3.51
C ASP A 414 -13.90 -15.78 -5.01
N PRO A 415 -14.46 -16.91 -5.48
CA PRO A 415 -14.80 -17.10 -6.89
C PRO A 415 -15.86 -16.14 -7.44
N ASP A 416 -16.78 -15.67 -6.59
CA ASP A 416 -17.82 -14.74 -7.01
C ASP A 416 -17.23 -13.34 -7.15
N LEU A 417 -16.37 -12.93 -6.22
CA LEU A 417 -15.60 -11.70 -6.33
C LEU A 417 -14.67 -11.70 -7.56
N MET A 418 -14.04 -12.84 -7.89
CA MET A 418 -13.24 -12.96 -9.11
C MET A 418 -14.05 -12.67 -10.38
N GLN A 419 -15.27 -13.21 -10.46
CA GLN A 419 -16.18 -12.97 -11.60
C GLN A 419 -16.64 -11.52 -11.64
N LEU A 420 -16.96 -10.95 -10.48
CA LEU A 420 -17.39 -9.56 -10.33
C LEU A 420 -16.30 -8.58 -10.77
N LEU A 421 -15.07 -8.80 -10.30
CA LEU A 421 -13.91 -8.00 -10.70
C LEU A 421 -13.63 -8.13 -12.20
N LYS A 422 -13.75 -9.35 -12.77
CA LYS A 422 -13.58 -9.55 -14.21
C LYS A 422 -14.60 -8.72 -15.00
N HIS A 423 -15.87 -8.77 -14.62
CA HIS A 423 -16.93 -7.98 -15.26
C HIS A 423 -16.65 -6.48 -15.17
N TYR A 424 -16.20 -6.03 -13.99
CA TYR A 424 -15.76 -4.65 -13.79
C TYR A 424 -14.59 -4.25 -14.73
N LEU A 425 -13.53 -5.05 -14.80
CA LEU A 425 -12.36 -4.76 -15.63
C LEU A 425 -12.64 -4.84 -17.14
N ASP A 426 -13.55 -5.73 -17.57
CA ASP A 426 -14.02 -5.79 -18.96
C ASP A 426 -14.79 -4.51 -19.34
N THR A 427 -15.43 -3.85 -18.36
CA THR A 427 -16.20 -2.61 -18.55
C THR A 427 -15.31 -1.36 -18.46
N ALA A 428 -14.50 -1.25 -17.40
CA ALA A 428 -13.63 -0.10 -17.15
C ALA A 428 -12.44 -0.06 -18.13
N GLY A 429 -11.96 -1.24 -18.55
CA GLY A 429 -10.65 -1.43 -19.13
C GLY A 429 -9.57 -1.62 -18.06
N TRP A 430 -8.43 -2.15 -18.49
CA TRP A 430 -7.31 -2.51 -17.61
C TRP A 430 -5.95 -2.05 -18.18
N GLY A 431 -5.93 -1.35 -19.32
CA GLY A 431 -4.71 -0.91 -19.99
C GLY A 431 -4.96 -0.41 -21.41
N GLY A 432 -3.88 -0.17 -22.17
CA GLY A 432 -3.96 0.19 -23.59
C GLY A 432 -4.06 1.69 -23.89
N ILE A 433 -4.17 2.53 -22.86
CA ILE A 433 -4.32 3.98 -22.99
C ILE A 433 -3.47 4.72 -21.94
N PRO A 434 -3.17 6.02 -22.13
CA PRO A 434 -2.50 6.84 -21.12
C PRO A 434 -3.15 6.75 -19.73
N MET A 435 -2.32 6.77 -18.68
CA MET A 435 -2.72 6.50 -17.30
C MET A 435 -3.92 7.33 -16.83
N GLY A 436 -3.92 8.65 -17.03
CA GLY A 436 -5.02 9.50 -16.61
C GLY A 436 -6.31 9.28 -17.39
N LEU A 437 -6.23 8.82 -18.64
CA LEU A 437 -7.44 8.41 -19.37
C LEU A 437 -7.99 7.11 -18.79
N LEU A 438 -7.12 6.18 -18.39
CA LEU A 438 -7.54 4.96 -17.70
C LEU A 438 -8.17 5.27 -16.33
N ILE A 439 -7.53 6.11 -15.51
CA ILE A 439 -8.09 6.57 -14.24
C ILE A 439 -9.45 7.24 -14.46
N ASN A 440 -9.60 8.12 -15.45
CA ASN A 440 -10.90 8.74 -15.75
C ASN A 440 -11.96 7.72 -16.21
N LYS A 441 -11.59 6.64 -16.90
CA LYS A 441 -12.52 5.54 -17.20
C LYS A 441 -12.99 4.83 -15.93
N HIS A 442 -12.08 4.49 -15.01
CA HIS A 442 -12.45 3.93 -13.71
C HIS A 442 -13.34 4.89 -12.91
N MET A 443 -12.96 6.17 -12.83
CA MET A 443 -13.75 7.21 -12.16
C MET A 443 -15.12 7.43 -12.80
N SER A 444 -15.28 7.24 -14.11
CA SER A 444 -16.60 7.33 -14.77
C SER A 444 -17.59 6.30 -14.21
N LEU A 445 -17.13 5.08 -13.93
CA LEU A 445 -17.95 4.06 -13.28
C LEU A 445 -18.20 4.36 -11.80
N TYR A 446 -17.18 4.87 -11.10
CA TYR A 446 -17.33 5.30 -9.70
C TYR A 446 -18.41 6.39 -9.57
N PHE A 447 -18.38 7.43 -10.41
CA PHE A 447 -19.40 8.49 -10.38
C PHE A 447 -20.78 7.96 -10.79
N ALA A 448 -20.86 7.08 -11.79
CA ALA A 448 -22.11 6.45 -12.18
C ALA A 448 -22.72 5.63 -11.03
N TRP A 449 -21.91 4.84 -10.31
CA TRP A 449 -22.32 4.14 -9.10
C TRP A 449 -22.75 5.12 -8.01
N ARG A 450 -21.95 6.16 -7.74
CA ARG A 450 -22.21 7.10 -6.65
C ARG A 450 -23.53 7.84 -6.84
N PHE A 451 -23.82 8.34 -8.04
CA PHE A 451 -25.10 8.99 -8.31
C PHE A 451 -26.28 8.00 -8.29
N ALA A 452 -26.10 6.77 -8.79
CA ALA A 452 -27.12 5.73 -8.68
C ALA A 452 -27.44 5.38 -7.21
N LYS A 453 -26.40 5.28 -6.37
CA LYS A 453 -26.51 5.06 -4.92
C LYS A 453 -27.27 6.21 -4.26
N ILE A 454 -26.89 7.47 -4.52
CA ILE A 454 -27.59 8.66 -4.01
C ILE A 454 -29.07 8.63 -4.40
N ARG A 455 -29.40 8.26 -5.65
CA ARG A 455 -30.80 8.10 -6.07
C ARG A 455 -31.51 7.01 -5.28
N ARG A 456 -30.91 5.82 -5.10
CA ARG A 456 -31.50 4.71 -4.33
C ARG A 456 -31.77 5.12 -2.88
N GLN A 457 -30.82 5.80 -2.24
CA GLN A 457 -30.96 6.31 -0.88
C GLN A 457 -32.05 7.37 -0.75
N ARG A 458 -32.15 8.31 -1.70
CA ARG A 458 -33.30 9.25 -1.80
C ARG A 458 -34.64 8.53 -1.99
N GLY A 459 -34.61 7.35 -2.59
CA GLY A 459 -35.76 6.43 -2.72
C GLY A 459 -36.04 5.57 -1.48
N GLY A 460 -35.26 5.71 -0.40
CA GLY A 460 -35.47 5.01 0.87
C GLY A 460 -34.58 3.79 1.11
N ASP A 461 -33.61 3.50 0.23
CA ASP A 461 -32.62 2.44 0.47
C ASP A 461 -31.74 2.78 1.67
N LYS A 462 -31.66 1.85 2.64
CA LYS A 462 -30.86 1.95 3.87
C LYS A 462 -29.89 0.77 4.04
N SER A 463 -29.72 -0.05 3.01
CA SER A 463 -28.95 -1.30 3.08
C SER A 463 -27.50 -1.06 3.51
N GLU A 464 -26.81 -0.08 2.90
CA GLU A 464 -25.44 0.29 3.27
C GLU A 464 -25.33 0.75 4.73
N LEU A 465 -26.21 1.67 5.15
CA LEU A 465 -26.23 2.19 6.52
C LEU A 465 -26.47 1.08 7.55
N GLN A 466 -27.31 0.10 7.22
CA GLN A 466 -27.56 -1.06 8.07
C GLN A 466 -26.32 -1.97 8.16
N ARG A 467 -25.58 -2.17 7.05
CA ARG A 467 -24.32 -2.93 7.07
C ARG A 467 -23.26 -2.22 7.89
N ILE A 468 -23.05 -0.92 7.67
CA ILE A 468 -22.09 -0.09 8.42
C ILE A 468 -22.40 -0.17 9.92
N SER A 469 -23.62 0.16 10.32
CA SER A 469 -24.00 0.16 11.74
C SER A 469 -23.90 -1.24 12.37
N GLY A 470 -24.21 -2.30 11.62
CA GLY A 470 -24.04 -3.67 12.07
C GLY A 470 -22.58 -4.01 12.37
N ASN A 471 -21.67 -3.63 11.48
CA ASN A 471 -20.23 -3.91 11.61
C ASN A 471 -19.59 -3.03 12.70
N GLU A 472 -19.92 -1.73 12.74
CA GLU A 472 -19.43 -0.79 13.76
C GLU A 472 -19.74 -1.27 15.19
N SER A 473 -20.90 -1.89 15.41
CA SER A 473 -21.25 -2.44 16.73
C SER A 473 -20.32 -3.57 17.20
N VAL A 474 -19.73 -4.33 16.27
CA VAL A 474 -18.73 -5.36 16.56
C VAL A 474 -17.41 -4.69 16.93
N PHE A 475 -16.97 -3.72 16.12
CA PHE A 475 -15.72 -2.99 16.35
C PHE A 475 -15.75 -2.20 17.67
N GLU A 476 -16.90 -1.65 18.06
CA GLU A 476 -17.06 -0.93 19.32
C GLU A 476 -16.82 -1.84 20.54
N GLN A 477 -17.38 -3.05 20.53
CA GLN A 477 -17.19 -4.02 21.62
C GLN A 477 -15.73 -4.44 21.78
N GLU A 478 -15.04 -4.68 20.66
CA GLU A 478 -13.63 -5.05 20.65
C GLU A 478 -12.75 -3.88 21.10
N SER A 479 -13.04 -2.66 20.63
CA SER A 479 -12.31 -1.45 21.01
C SER A 479 -12.37 -1.18 22.51
N GLN A 480 -13.53 -1.39 23.14
CA GLN A 480 -13.70 -1.26 24.59
C GLN A 480 -12.84 -2.28 25.37
N GLY A 481 -12.80 -3.52 24.90
CA GLY A 481 -11.96 -4.57 25.49
C GLY A 481 -10.47 -4.26 25.37
N LEU A 482 -10.01 -3.86 24.18
CA LEU A 482 -8.62 -3.47 23.92
C LEU A 482 -8.21 -2.25 24.74
N SER A 483 -9.07 -1.23 24.82
CA SER A 483 -8.80 0.00 25.57
C SER A 483 -8.54 -0.28 27.05
N SER A 484 -9.35 -1.15 27.66
CA SER A 484 -9.19 -1.53 29.07
C SER A 484 -7.85 -2.24 29.33
N GLU A 485 -7.43 -3.10 28.39
CA GLU A 485 -6.15 -3.81 28.49
C GLU A 485 -4.95 -2.88 28.26
N VAL A 486 -5.05 -1.93 27.33
CA VAL A 486 -4.03 -0.90 27.11
C VAL A 486 -3.84 -0.05 28.36
N GLU A 487 -4.92 0.37 29.02
CA GLU A 487 -4.85 1.13 30.28
C GLU A 487 -4.15 0.33 31.39
N ARG A 488 -4.51 -0.94 31.55
CA ARG A 488 -3.86 -1.83 32.53
C ARG A 488 -2.35 -1.96 32.29
N LEU A 489 -1.93 -2.17 31.04
CA LEU A 489 -0.52 -2.28 30.68
C LEU A 489 0.24 -0.96 30.83
N ARG A 490 -0.41 0.17 30.54
CA ARG A 490 0.15 1.51 30.76
C ARG A 490 0.46 1.73 32.23
N ASP A 491 -0.46 1.36 33.12
CA ASP A 491 -0.28 1.55 34.56
C ASP A 491 0.86 0.66 35.09
N GLN A 492 1.00 -0.58 34.59
CA GLN A 492 2.16 -1.44 34.88
C GLN A 492 3.48 -0.84 34.40
N TYR A 493 3.50 -0.26 33.21
CA TYR A 493 4.68 0.45 32.69
C TYR A 493 5.05 1.64 33.58
N TYR A 494 4.07 2.44 34.03
CA TYR A 494 4.32 3.58 34.92
C TYR A 494 4.82 3.16 36.29
N GLU A 495 4.29 2.07 36.86
CA GLU A 495 4.80 1.50 38.10
C GLU A 495 6.26 1.04 37.95
N ALA A 496 6.57 0.30 36.87
CA ALA A 496 7.92 -0.15 36.57
C ALA A 496 8.89 1.03 36.35
N ASN A 497 8.43 2.11 35.71
CA ASN A 497 9.21 3.33 35.57
C ASN A 497 9.48 4.03 36.91
N GLY A 498 8.51 4.03 37.83
CA GLY A 498 8.71 4.49 39.21
C GLY A 498 9.74 3.65 39.97
N ASN A 499 9.78 2.33 39.76
CA ASN A 499 10.80 1.44 40.32
C ASN A 499 12.20 1.77 39.81
N VAL A 500 12.37 2.09 38.52
CA VAL A 500 13.65 2.53 37.93
C VAL A 500 14.13 3.81 38.60
N SER A 501 13.25 4.82 38.76
CA SER A 501 13.61 6.07 39.43
C SER A 501 14.10 5.85 40.86
N ARG A 502 13.45 4.97 41.62
CA ARG A 502 13.89 4.57 42.98
C ARG A 502 15.26 3.88 42.96
N ALA A 503 15.44 2.89 42.08
CA ALA A 503 16.70 2.16 41.96
C ALA A 503 17.86 3.08 41.53
N GLN A 504 17.60 4.04 40.62
CA GLN A 504 18.57 5.04 40.20
C GLN A 504 19.00 5.92 41.38
N GLN A 505 18.04 6.39 42.20
CA GLN A 505 18.36 7.19 43.38
C GLN A 505 19.21 6.42 44.39
N ASN A 506 18.88 5.15 44.65
CA ASN A 506 19.68 4.30 45.54
C ASN A 506 21.11 4.10 45.02
N TYR A 507 21.26 3.86 43.71
CA TYR A 507 22.58 3.74 43.09
C TYR A 507 23.40 5.03 43.21
N GLN A 508 22.81 6.19 42.89
CA GLN A 508 23.47 7.49 43.03
C GLN A 508 23.87 7.78 44.48
N ASN A 509 23.00 7.48 45.45
CA ASN A 509 23.31 7.63 46.87
C ASN A 509 24.50 6.75 47.30
N SER A 510 24.58 5.51 46.79
CA SER A 510 25.69 4.60 47.08
C SER A 510 27.04 5.09 46.53
N LEU A 511 27.03 5.84 45.42
CA LEU A 511 28.25 6.45 44.87
C LEU A 511 28.71 7.64 45.72
N MET A 512 27.76 8.40 46.27
CA MET A 512 28.04 9.56 47.12
C MET A 512 28.52 9.17 48.53
N SER A 513 28.04 8.05 49.09
CA SER A 513 28.50 7.54 50.39
C SER A 513 29.96 7.06 50.38
N GLY A 514 30.53 6.76 49.21
CA GLY A 514 31.93 6.38 49.03
C GLY A 514 32.90 7.52 48.74
N TYR A 515 32.44 8.78 48.70
CA TYR A 515 33.24 9.94 48.30
C TYR A 515 34.40 10.19 49.28
N GLY A 516 35.66 10.02 48.83
CA GLY A 516 36.88 10.19 49.63
C GLY A 516 37.52 8.90 50.15
N SER A 517 36.91 7.74 49.90
CA SER A 517 37.46 6.42 50.26
C SER A 517 38.33 5.82 49.14
N ARG A 518 39.44 5.15 49.48
CA ARG A 518 40.32 4.43 48.51
C ARG A 518 39.75 3.07 48.07
N THR A 519 38.67 2.59 48.70
CA THR A 519 38.02 1.31 48.37
C THR A 519 36.59 1.56 47.88
N PRO A 520 36.21 1.05 46.68
CA PRO A 520 34.83 1.13 46.20
C PRO A 520 33.85 0.53 47.22
N ASP A 521 32.69 1.16 47.43
CA ASP A 521 31.63 0.59 48.27
C ASP A 521 31.14 -0.74 47.65
N PRO A 522 31.26 -1.88 48.34
CA PRO A 522 30.78 -3.17 47.85
C PRO A 522 29.28 -3.18 47.51
N GLN A 523 28.49 -2.30 48.14
CA GLN A 523 27.04 -2.19 47.89
C GLN A 523 26.72 -1.52 46.54
N SER A 524 27.61 -0.70 45.98
CA SER A 524 27.35 -0.02 44.69
C SER A 524 27.13 -1.00 43.54
N LYS A 525 27.77 -2.17 43.55
CA LYS A 525 27.53 -3.22 42.55
C LYS A 525 26.12 -3.80 42.70
N GLN A 526 25.67 -4.05 43.91
CA GLN A 526 24.33 -4.56 44.18
C GLN A 526 23.24 -3.56 43.74
N TYR A 527 23.43 -2.27 44.02
CA TYR A 527 22.49 -1.23 43.56
C TYR A 527 22.50 -1.06 42.04
N LEU A 528 23.66 -1.22 41.39
CA LEU A 528 23.75 -1.25 39.92
C LEU A 528 23.00 -2.45 39.33
N ASP A 529 23.15 -3.64 39.91
CA ASP A 529 22.43 -4.85 39.49
C ASP A 529 20.91 -4.69 39.67
N GLN A 530 20.47 -4.06 40.77
CA GLN A 530 19.05 -3.72 40.99
C GLN A 530 18.53 -2.71 39.97
N LEU A 531 19.30 -1.68 39.64
CA LEU A 531 18.96 -0.71 38.61
C LEU A 531 18.82 -1.38 37.24
N ASN A 532 19.77 -2.23 36.86
CA ASN A 532 19.72 -2.99 35.60
C ASN A 532 18.50 -3.92 35.55
N ALA A 533 18.19 -4.60 36.65
CA ALA A 533 17.01 -5.45 36.75
C ALA A 533 15.71 -4.65 36.64
N ALA A 534 15.61 -3.50 37.33
CA ALA A 534 14.45 -2.61 37.24
C ALA A 534 14.27 -2.05 35.82
N GLN A 535 15.36 -1.68 35.15
CA GLN A 535 15.33 -1.21 33.76
C GLN A 535 14.80 -2.29 32.82
N LYS A 536 15.26 -3.54 32.96
CA LYS A 536 14.78 -4.68 32.16
C LYS A 536 13.27 -4.91 32.34
N VAL A 537 12.76 -4.81 33.56
CA VAL A 537 11.31 -4.94 33.84
C VAL A 537 10.54 -3.79 33.20
N ARG A 538 11.02 -2.56 33.34
CA ARG A 538 10.41 -1.36 32.75
C ARG A 538 10.40 -1.42 31.23
N ASP A 539 11.46 -1.92 30.60
CA ASP A 539 11.54 -2.09 29.15
C ASP A 539 10.56 -3.15 28.65
N ALA A 540 10.44 -4.29 29.34
CA ALA A 540 9.44 -5.32 29.01
C ALA A 540 8.00 -4.81 29.20
N ALA A 541 7.73 -4.05 30.26
CA ALA A 541 6.42 -3.44 30.49
C ALA A 541 6.08 -2.39 29.42
N LYS A 542 7.06 -1.56 29.02
CA LYS A 542 6.91 -0.58 27.94
C LYS A 542 6.58 -1.26 26.61
N ASP A 543 7.30 -2.33 26.29
CA ASP A 543 7.12 -3.13 25.07
C ASP A 543 5.71 -3.75 25.01
N ALA A 544 5.26 -4.37 26.10
CA ALA A 544 3.92 -4.92 26.20
C ALA A 544 2.82 -3.85 26.04
N TYR A 545 2.99 -2.71 26.72
CA TYR A 545 2.08 -1.56 26.60
C TYR A 545 2.00 -1.03 25.17
N LEU A 546 3.13 -0.74 24.54
CA LEU A 546 3.17 -0.13 23.21
C LEU A 546 2.72 -1.11 22.12
N SER A 547 3.02 -2.40 22.25
CA SER A 547 2.52 -3.43 21.33
C SER A 547 0.98 -3.53 21.37
N LYS A 548 0.40 -3.47 22.58
CA LYS A 548 -1.06 -3.50 22.73
C LYS A 548 -1.70 -2.18 22.31
N LYS A 549 -1.05 -1.04 22.57
CA LYS A 549 -1.49 0.26 22.06
C LYS A 549 -1.51 0.28 20.53
N ALA A 550 -0.49 -0.29 19.88
CA ALA A 550 -0.46 -0.40 18.43
C ALA A 550 -1.69 -1.16 17.89
N GLN A 551 -2.11 -2.26 18.53
CA GLN A 551 -3.36 -2.97 18.19
C GLN A 551 -4.63 -2.13 18.42
N LEU A 552 -4.62 -1.21 19.38
CA LEU A 552 -5.75 -0.30 19.57
C LEU A 552 -5.75 0.81 18.52
N ASP A 553 -4.57 1.29 18.11
CA ASP A 553 -4.41 2.35 17.12
C ASP A 553 -4.88 1.91 15.71
N THR A 554 -4.99 0.61 15.44
CA THR A 554 -5.47 0.06 14.16
C THR A 554 -6.99 -0.05 14.07
N MET A 555 -7.70 0.13 15.19
CA MET A 555 -9.15 -0.03 15.22
C MET A 555 -9.85 0.92 14.23
N PRO A 556 -10.82 0.42 13.44
CA PRO A 556 -11.59 1.27 12.54
C PRO A 556 -12.26 2.45 13.25
N SER A 557 -12.41 3.55 12.53
CA SER A 557 -13.21 4.69 12.96
C SER A 557 -14.67 4.31 13.14
N ILE A 558 -15.30 4.72 14.24
CA ILE A 558 -16.67 4.34 14.61
C ILE A 558 -17.57 5.58 14.74
N GLY A 559 -18.77 5.51 14.14
CA GLY A 559 -19.91 6.35 14.49
C GLY A 559 -19.97 7.71 13.79
N LYS A 560 -18.98 8.07 12.97
CA LYS A 560 -18.99 9.32 12.17
C LYS A 560 -19.24 9.08 10.69
N LEU A 561 -18.86 7.91 10.19
CA LEU A 561 -18.85 7.57 8.76
C LEU A 561 -20.18 7.88 8.06
N SER A 562 -21.28 7.34 8.59
CA SER A 562 -22.61 7.47 7.98
C SER A 562 -23.05 8.94 7.80
N LYS A 563 -22.79 9.80 8.78
CA LYS A 563 -23.10 11.22 8.70
C LYS A 563 -22.25 11.89 7.63
N ASN A 564 -20.96 11.60 7.64
CA ASN A 564 -20.02 12.25 6.76
C ASN A 564 -20.26 11.86 5.29
N MET A 565 -20.61 10.60 5.02
CA MET A 565 -20.96 10.13 3.67
C MET A 565 -22.16 10.90 3.10
N ALA A 566 -23.19 11.17 3.90
CA ALA A 566 -24.34 11.95 3.46
C ALA A 566 -23.96 13.40 3.11
N GLU A 567 -23.00 13.99 3.83
CA GLU A 567 -22.51 15.34 3.57
C GLU A 567 -21.63 15.38 2.31
N LEU A 568 -20.79 14.36 2.08
CA LEU A 568 -20.03 14.18 0.84
C LEU A 568 -20.96 13.98 -0.37
N ASP A 569 -22.03 13.21 -0.23
CA ASP A 569 -23.01 13.00 -1.29
C ASP A 569 -23.74 14.28 -1.68
N ALA A 570 -24.11 15.09 -0.68
CA ALA A 570 -24.70 16.40 -0.91
C ALA A 570 -23.73 17.33 -1.63
N GLN A 571 -22.45 17.34 -1.23
CA GLN A 571 -21.42 18.15 -1.87
C GLN A 571 -21.18 17.74 -3.33
N LEU A 572 -21.04 16.44 -3.61
CA LEU A 572 -20.82 15.93 -4.96
C LEU A 572 -21.95 16.32 -5.92
N VAL A 573 -23.20 16.23 -5.45
CA VAL A 573 -24.38 16.67 -6.23
C VAL A 573 -24.33 18.17 -6.47
N SER A 574 -24.02 18.97 -5.44
CA SER A 574 -23.90 20.42 -5.57
C SER A 574 -22.84 20.82 -6.59
N ASP A 575 -21.66 20.19 -6.53
CA ASP A 575 -20.55 20.46 -7.45
C ASP A 575 -20.97 20.18 -8.91
N ALA A 576 -21.63 19.04 -9.15
CA ALA A 576 -22.12 18.68 -10.47
C ALA A 576 -23.21 19.64 -10.98
N GLU A 577 -24.10 20.10 -10.10
CA GLU A 577 -25.15 21.07 -10.41
C GLU A 577 -24.57 22.43 -10.81
N ASP A 578 -23.57 22.92 -10.07
CA ASP A 578 -22.89 24.19 -10.36
C ASP A 578 -22.13 24.13 -11.69
N ILE A 579 -21.39 23.05 -11.94
CA ILE A 579 -20.70 22.81 -13.22
C ILE A 579 -21.70 22.75 -14.38
N ARG A 580 -22.82 22.02 -14.18
CA ARG A 580 -23.88 21.92 -15.18
C ARG A 580 -24.48 23.29 -15.46
N LYS A 581 -24.82 24.05 -14.43
CA LYS A 581 -25.37 25.40 -14.55
C LYS A 581 -24.44 26.30 -15.35
N ALA A 582 -23.14 26.28 -15.06
CA ALA A 582 -22.14 27.01 -15.82
C ALA A 582 -22.11 26.62 -17.32
N CYS A 583 -22.28 25.33 -17.65
CA CYS A 583 -22.37 24.85 -19.03
C CYS A 583 -23.70 25.20 -19.73
N VAL A 584 -24.79 25.32 -18.98
CA VAL A 584 -26.10 25.73 -19.53
C VAL A 584 -26.12 27.23 -19.79
N ASP A 585 -25.57 28.01 -18.85
CA ASP A 585 -25.48 29.47 -18.96
C ASP A 585 -24.50 29.89 -20.08
N ASP A 586 -23.43 29.12 -20.31
CA ASP A 586 -22.49 29.28 -21.44
C ASP A 586 -22.17 27.93 -22.09
N PRO A 587 -22.85 27.56 -23.20
CA PRO A 587 -22.61 26.30 -23.91
C PRO A 587 -21.16 26.09 -24.39
N ALA A 588 -20.39 27.16 -24.60
CA ALA A 588 -18.99 27.05 -25.00
C ALA A 588 -18.10 26.46 -23.90
N LYS A 589 -18.49 26.61 -22.62
CA LYS A 589 -17.78 26.00 -21.48
C LYS A 589 -17.79 24.48 -21.51
N ARG A 590 -18.83 23.86 -22.08
CA ARG A 590 -18.93 22.39 -22.13
C ARG A 590 -17.79 21.75 -22.93
N ALA A 591 -17.34 22.42 -24.00
CA ALA A 591 -16.19 21.98 -24.79
C ALA A 591 -14.84 22.16 -24.06
N LYS A 592 -14.82 23.01 -23.02
CA LYS A 592 -13.64 23.33 -22.20
C LYS A 592 -13.60 22.55 -20.88
N LEU A 593 -14.53 21.62 -20.65
CA LEU A 593 -14.50 20.75 -19.48
C LEU A 593 -13.24 19.91 -19.48
N ARG A 594 -12.56 19.88 -18.35
CA ARG A 594 -11.45 18.95 -18.15
C ARG A 594 -11.96 17.50 -18.16
N PRO A 595 -11.14 16.52 -18.59
CA PRO A 595 -11.57 15.13 -18.73
C PRO A 595 -12.25 14.52 -17.48
N HIS A 596 -11.74 14.81 -16.29
CA HIS A 596 -12.31 14.34 -15.03
C HIS A 596 -13.73 14.91 -14.77
N TYR A 597 -13.88 16.23 -14.84
CA TYR A 597 -15.18 16.88 -14.65
C TYR A 597 -16.15 16.59 -15.79
N LYS A 598 -15.66 16.26 -16.98
CA LYS A 598 -16.48 15.76 -18.08
C LYS A 598 -17.14 14.42 -17.69
N VAL A 599 -16.37 13.45 -17.18
CA VAL A 599 -16.96 12.16 -16.77
C VAL A 599 -17.87 12.29 -15.55
N LEU A 600 -17.56 13.19 -14.61
CA LEU A 600 -18.45 13.54 -13.48
C LEU A 600 -19.79 14.09 -13.98
N LEU A 601 -19.75 15.11 -14.83
CA LEU A 601 -20.96 15.77 -15.34
C LEU A 601 -21.80 14.83 -16.20
N GLU A 602 -21.15 14.01 -17.04
CA GLU A 602 -21.83 12.99 -17.85
C GLU A 602 -22.55 11.97 -16.98
N ALA A 603 -21.92 11.47 -15.91
CA ALA A 603 -22.54 10.54 -14.96
C ALA A 603 -23.74 11.17 -14.24
N TYR A 604 -23.60 12.42 -13.74
CA TYR A 604 -24.68 13.16 -13.09
C TYR A 604 -25.89 13.33 -14.01
N GLU A 605 -25.65 13.83 -15.23
CA GLU A 605 -26.72 14.08 -16.18
C GLU A 605 -27.39 12.79 -16.65
N ASN A 606 -26.62 11.71 -16.82
CA ASN A 606 -27.19 10.41 -17.15
C ASN A 606 -28.14 9.92 -16.05
N GLU A 607 -27.75 10.04 -14.79
CA GLU A 607 -28.57 9.61 -13.66
C GLU A 607 -29.83 10.47 -13.47
N PHE A 608 -29.66 11.78 -13.30
CA PHE A 608 -30.73 12.66 -12.83
C PHE A 608 -31.50 13.37 -13.94
N ILE A 609 -30.92 13.54 -15.13
CA ILE A 609 -31.54 14.31 -16.23
C ILE A 609 -32.05 13.38 -17.33
N ARG A 610 -31.19 12.51 -17.87
CA ARG A 610 -31.50 11.62 -19.00
C ARG A 610 -32.16 10.32 -18.57
N LYS A 611 -32.10 9.96 -17.29
CA LYS A 611 -32.58 8.67 -16.73
C LYS A 611 -31.88 7.44 -17.32
N GLN A 612 -30.67 7.63 -17.85
CA GLN A 612 -29.78 6.65 -18.47
C GLN A 612 -28.56 6.33 -17.60
N GLY A 613 -28.64 6.58 -16.28
CA GLY A 613 -27.56 6.27 -15.34
C GLY A 613 -27.35 4.77 -15.14
N LEU A 614 -26.55 4.39 -14.14
CA LEU A 614 -26.08 3.01 -13.99
C LEU A 614 -27.25 2.03 -13.77
N ARG A 615 -27.35 1.01 -14.64
CA ARG A 615 -28.32 -0.11 -14.58
C ARG A 615 -27.66 -1.48 -14.47
N ASP A 616 -26.35 -1.55 -14.59
CA ASP A 616 -25.60 -2.78 -14.42
C ASP A 616 -25.44 -3.07 -12.92
N GLU A 617 -26.21 -4.03 -12.41
CA GLU A 617 -26.19 -4.39 -10.99
C GLU A 617 -24.88 -5.05 -10.58
N LEU A 618 -24.13 -5.68 -11.49
CA LEU A 618 -22.82 -6.25 -11.14
C LEU A 618 -21.79 -5.14 -10.89
N ILE A 619 -21.81 -4.09 -11.71
CA ILE A 619 -20.97 -2.90 -11.44
C ILE A 619 -21.42 -2.21 -10.15
N PHE A 620 -22.74 -2.11 -9.92
CA PHE A 620 -23.26 -1.53 -8.68
C PHE A 620 -22.78 -2.33 -7.46
N ASP A 621 -22.96 -3.65 -7.47
CA ASP A 621 -22.60 -4.56 -6.38
C ASP A 621 -21.09 -4.57 -6.11
N PHE A 622 -20.25 -4.43 -7.14
CA PHE A 622 -18.80 -4.32 -6.99
C PHE A 622 -18.42 -3.15 -6.08
N PHE A 623 -18.88 -1.94 -6.40
CA PHE A 623 -18.58 -0.77 -5.56
C PHE A 623 -19.31 -0.82 -4.21
N GLU A 624 -20.57 -1.27 -4.23
CA GLU A 624 -21.42 -1.27 -3.05
C GLU A 624 -20.87 -2.17 -1.93
N HIS A 625 -20.26 -3.30 -2.29
CA HIS A 625 -19.82 -4.31 -1.32
C HIS A 625 -18.30 -4.43 -1.17
N HIS A 626 -17.49 -3.94 -2.12
CA HIS A 626 -16.05 -4.24 -2.13
C HIS A 626 -15.10 -3.05 -2.23
N VAL A 627 -15.55 -1.89 -2.71
CA VAL A 627 -14.71 -0.70 -2.82
C VAL A 627 -14.96 0.22 -1.64
N HIS A 628 -13.90 0.57 -0.92
CA HIS A 628 -13.97 1.50 0.21
C HIS A 628 -14.06 2.96 -0.29
N GLU A 629 -14.53 3.84 0.57
CA GLU A 629 -14.71 5.26 0.30
C GLU A 629 -13.43 6.03 0.65
N SER A 630 -12.86 6.73 -0.35
CA SER A 630 -11.58 7.43 -0.22
C SER A 630 -11.60 8.48 0.89
N LEU A 631 -12.76 9.13 1.10
CA LEU A 631 -12.92 10.25 2.03
C LEU A 631 -13.53 9.86 3.39
N ALA A 632 -13.78 8.57 3.66
CA ALA A 632 -14.51 8.07 4.83
C ALA A 632 -13.95 8.50 6.21
N ASP A 633 -12.65 8.81 6.30
CA ASP A 633 -11.98 9.15 7.57
C ASP A 633 -10.96 10.30 7.47
N PHE A 634 -10.86 10.97 6.32
CA PHE A 634 -9.81 11.96 6.01
C PHE A 634 -10.34 13.37 5.75
N TYR A 635 -11.13 13.91 6.68
CA TYR A 635 -11.81 15.21 6.51
C TYR A 635 -10.94 16.44 6.73
N GLN A 636 -9.71 16.26 7.21
CA GLN A 636 -8.80 17.35 7.54
C GLN A 636 -8.04 17.87 6.32
N ASP A 637 -8.13 17.19 5.17
CA ASP A 637 -7.30 17.47 4.00
C ASP A 637 -7.97 18.38 2.94
N MET A 638 -9.19 18.84 3.21
CA MET A 638 -9.96 19.74 2.35
C MET A 638 -10.17 19.21 0.91
N THR A 639 -10.19 17.89 0.74
CA THR A 639 -10.53 17.27 -0.55
C THR A 639 -12.04 17.32 -0.80
N LEU A 640 -12.44 17.78 -1.98
CA LEU A 640 -13.83 17.67 -2.44
C LEU A 640 -14.07 16.29 -3.04
N PRO A 641 -15.29 15.70 -2.88
CA PRO A 641 -15.62 14.43 -3.53
C PRO A 641 -15.61 14.48 -5.06
N SER A 642 -15.55 15.69 -5.64
CA SER A 642 -15.43 15.95 -7.07
C SER A 642 -13.98 16.24 -7.53
N ASP A 643 -13.00 16.21 -6.61
CA ASP A 643 -11.60 16.47 -6.95
C ASP A 643 -10.97 15.30 -7.71
N PRO A 644 -10.10 15.59 -8.71
CA PRO A 644 -9.32 14.56 -9.37
C PRO A 644 -8.15 14.10 -8.50
N ARG A 645 -7.73 12.83 -8.65
CA ARG A 645 -6.47 12.35 -8.10
C ARG A 645 -5.28 13.13 -8.67
N VAL A 646 -4.35 13.55 -7.80
CA VAL A 646 -3.07 14.13 -8.21
C VAL A 646 -2.03 13.04 -8.46
N ILE A 647 -1.25 13.22 -9.54
CA ILE A 647 -0.18 12.31 -9.98
C ILE A 647 1.12 13.11 -10.16
N TYR A 648 2.17 12.69 -9.47
CA TYR A 648 3.54 13.16 -9.66
C TYR A 648 4.30 12.26 -10.64
N PHE A 649 5.17 12.85 -11.44
CA PHE A 649 5.94 12.14 -12.47
C PHE A 649 7.44 12.27 -12.22
N GLY A 650 7.93 11.48 -11.26
CA GLY A 650 9.35 11.29 -10.99
C GLY A 650 10.12 12.58 -10.62
N GLY A 651 10.25 12.86 -9.33
CA GLY A 651 11.13 13.94 -8.83
C GLY A 651 10.43 15.29 -8.74
N ASP A 652 9.34 15.33 -7.97
CA ASP A 652 8.64 16.54 -7.50
C ASP A 652 7.93 17.33 -8.62
N GLU A 653 8.08 16.90 -9.88
CA GLU A 653 7.36 17.44 -11.01
C GLU A 653 5.90 16.96 -11.00
N LYS A 654 5.01 17.86 -10.60
CA LYS A 654 3.59 17.77 -10.89
C LYS A 654 3.37 18.08 -12.37
N TYR A 655 2.92 17.11 -13.16
CA TYR A 655 2.53 17.44 -14.54
C TYR A 655 1.14 18.07 -14.51
N LYS A 656 0.93 18.98 -15.46
CA LYS A 656 -0.34 19.68 -15.65
C LYS A 656 -1.52 18.75 -15.97
N TYR A 657 -1.32 17.43 -16.05
CA TYR A 657 -2.35 16.46 -16.38
C TYR A 657 -2.05 15.10 -15.74
N ALA A 658 -3.10 14.31 -15.49
CA ALA A 658 -2.97 12.86 -15.44
C ALA A 658 -2.63 12.25 -16.84
N VAL A 659 -2.49 13.09 -17.87
CA VAL A 659 -2.17 12.71 -19.23
C VAL A 659 -0.65 12.80 -19.45
N ASN A 660 -0.02 11.63 -19.59
CA ASN A 660 1.43 11.47 -19.79
C ASN A 660 1.82 11.74 -21.26
N LEU A 661 1.38 12.86 -21.84
CA LEU A 661 1.85 13.25 -23.18
C LEU A 661 3.21 13.96 -23.04
N PRO A 662 4.17 13.71 -23.95
CA PRO A 662 5.41 14.46 -23.98
C PRO A 662 5.09 15.96 -24.02
N ARG A 663 5.79 16.77 -23.23
CA ARG A 663 5.73 18.23 -23.43
C ARG A 663 6.23 18.48 -24.87
N PRO A 664 5.53 19.26 -25.70
CA PRO A 664 6.13 19.73 -26.94
C PRO A 664 7.46 20.41 -26.58
N ASP A 665 8.54 20.03 -27.26
CA ASP A 665 9.89 20.48 -26.96
C ASP A 665 9.92 22.01 -26.80
N GLU A 666 10.24 22.49 -25.60
CA GLU A 666 10.44 23.93 -25.34
C GLU A 666 11.61 24.50 -26.18
N ASN A 667 12.44 23.62 -26.78
CA ASN A 667 13.50 24.00 -27.72
C ASN A 667 13.01 24.21 -29.17
N ALA A 668 11.81 23.74 -29.55
CA ALA A 668 11.29 23.98 -30.89
C ALA A 668 10.77 25.41 -31.08
N ALA A 669 10.46 26.12 -30.00
CA ALA A 669 10.00 27.52 -30.01
C ALA A 669 11.14 28.55 -30.08
N GLN A 670 12.42 28.13 -30.03
CA GLN A 670 13.57 29.02 -30.24
C GLN A 670 14.18 28.90 -31.65
N ALA A 671 13.57 28.10 -32.54
CA ALA A 671 14.03 27.90 -33.92
C ALA A 671 12.97 28.21 -34.98
N ALA A 672 11.95 29.02 -34.65
CA ALA A 672 10.94 29.51 -35.59
C ALA A 672 10.86 31.04 -35.57
#